data_AF-A0A9W9AQP6-F1
#
_entry.id   AF-A0A9W9AQP6-F1
#
_cell.length_a   1.000
_cell.length_b   1.000
_cell.length_c   1.000
_cell.angle_alpha   90.00
_cell.angle_beta   90.00
_cell.angle_gamma   90.00
#
_symmetry.space_group_name_H-M   'P 1'
#
loop_
_entity.id
_entity.type
_entity.pdbx_description
1 polymer ?
#
loop_
_entity_poly.entity_id
_entity_poly.type
_entity_poly.pdbx_seq_one_letter_code
_entity_poly.pdbx_strand_id
1 'polypeptide(L)'
;MSPLGKSGGLGGNRYMEEKRAMYASPKSKRKMLLIAGAVAAAVLVIVIALGVYFGVVKKNHDSSTASDVASGDSSDSGSSSSSSGNSGSTQTKLAVTGGDGSKVTLEDGTTFTYSNSFGGTWYWDINDPFNNGASAQSWSPALNETFNYGVDRIRGVNLGGWLTVEPYPHILHAPGLFEPYVNDTVPAVDEWTLSQSMAADTTAGGLSQLETHYKTFITEQDFAQIAGAGLNYVRIALPFWAIETRGSEPFLEGVAWTYFLKAIQWARKYGIRINLDYHALPGSQNGWNHSGKLGSINMLMGPMGLANAQRSLDHIRIIAEFISQPEYSSVVTMFGITNEPQASAIGNGQVEAFYLQAYEVVRKASGVGAGNGPIVSFHDAFLSRSDWAGFLPGADRISLDSHPYLCFSTQSSSPISSYATTPCTSWGADVNSSMSNFGLTQAGEFSNAVTDCGLWVNGVGQGIRYEGTYVADSSFKSVGSCDSWTDWQAYDQSTKDAIKQFALASMDALQNWFFWTWKIGNSTITGKVESPAWSYQLGLEQGWMPTDPREAEGTCGNSSPWTPPLADNQLGTDKSASIAASVSASYPWPPSTIIGGGVPSKLPTYTPTGAIPTLSAPTFTQSGVKATTTPNLGDGWENASDKAGLMVNIATCSYLDPWIGTTVNPPSPLCSSSSKRREPALEYREPMITAMPVL
;
A
#
# COMPACT_ATOMS: atom_id res chain seq x y z
N MET A 1 -27.66 -42.95 -0.45
CA MET A 1 -26.39 -43.54 -0.97
C MET A 1 -25.39 -42.40 -1.16
N SER A 2 -24.13 -42.70 -1.45
CA SER A 2 -22.97 -41.86 -1.10
C SER A 2 -22.98 -40.40 -1.62
N PRO A 3 -22.37 -39.45 -0.88
CA PRO A 3 -22.54 -38.01 -1.07
C PRO A 3 -21.56 -37.38 -2.08
N LEU A 4 -21.70 -36.07 -2.21
CA LEU A 4 -20.95 -35.13 -3.05
C LEU A 4 -19.42 -35.36 -3.07
N GLY A 5 -18.83 -35.12 -4.23
CA GLY A 5 -17.40 -35.28 -4.48
C GLY A 5 -16.53 -34.24 -3.78
N LYS A 6 -15.25 -34.60 -3.60
CA LYS A 6 -14.20 -33.83 -2.91
C LYS A 6 -14.16 -32.35 -3.35
N SER A 7 -13.97 -31.47 -2.38
CA SER A 7 -13.59 -30.07 -2.59
C SER A 7 -12.24 -29.97 -3.31
N GLY A 8 -12.27 -29.48 -4.55
CA GLY A 8 -11.11 -28.81 -5.15
C GLY A 8 -11.04 -27.36 -4.64
N GLY A 9 -9.85 -26.76 -4.68
CA GLY A 9 -9.62 -25.41 -4.14
C GLY A 9 -10.57 -24.36 -4.72
N LEU A 10 -11.23 -23.61 -3.85
CA LEU A 10 -12.20 -22.58 -4.22
C LEU A 10 -11.49 -21.32 -4.76
N GLY A 11 -12.04 -20.72 -5.82
CA GLY A 11 -11.69 -19.39 -6.32
C GLY A 11 -10.34 -19.24 -7.04
N GLY A 12 -9.24 -19.51 -6.32
CA GLY A 12 -7.89 -18.99 -6.61
C GLY A 12 -7.46 -19.03 -8.08
N ASN A 13 -7.42 -20.22 -8.70
CA ASN A 13 -6.86 -20.33 -10.04
C ASN A 13 -7.70 -19.59 -11.11
N ARG A 14 -9.05 -19.62 -11.01
CA ARG A 14 -9.93 -18.87 -11.93
C ARG A 14 -9.86 -17.36 -11.68
N TYR A 15 -9.89 -16.93 -10.42
CA TYR A 15 -9.72 -15.51 -10.06
C TYR A 15 -8.42 -14.93 -10.62
N MET A 16 -7.31 -15.66 -10.48
CA MET A 16 -6.01 -15.26 -11.02
C MET A 16 -5.92 -15.39 -12.54
N GLU A 17 -6.68 -16.27 -13.19
CA GLU A 17 -6.83 -16.28 -14.66
C GLU A 17 -7.64 -15.08 -15.17
N GLU A 18 -8.75 -14.71 -14.51
CA GLU A 18 -9.55 -13.51 -14.82
C GLU A 18 -8.74 -12.22 -14.62
N LYS A 19 -8.09 -12.06 -13.46
CA LYS A 19 -7.16 -10.95 -13.23
C LYS A 19 -6.09 -10.93 -14.33
N ARG A 20 -5.35 -12.03 -14.58
CA ARG A 20 -4.32 -12.05 -15.65
C ARG A 20 -4.86 -11.75 -17.07
N ALA A 21 -6.13 -12.05 -17.37
CA ALA A 21 -6.77 -11.65 -18.62
C ALA A 21 -6.96 -10.13 -18.75
N MET A 22 -7.28 -9.44 -17.64
CA MET A 22 -7.52 -8.00 -17.59
C MET A 22 -6.27 -7.16 -17.92
N TYR A 23 -5.09 -7.60 -17.51
CA TYR A 23 -3.81 -6.88 -17.74
C TYR A 23 -3.00 -7.43 -18.93
N ALA A 24 -3.56 -8.36 -19.71
CA ALA A 24 -2.91 -8.92 -20.88
C ALA A 24 -2.60 -7.81 -21.89
N SER A 25 -1.30 -7.58 -22.18
CA SER A 25 -0.84 -6.45 -22.99
C SER A 25 -1.62 -6.35 -24.32
N PRO A 26 -2.15 -5.18 -24.70
CA PRO A 26 -3.11 -5.06 -25.79
C PRO A 26 -2.54 -5.63 -27.10
N LYS A 27 -3.17 -6.72 -27.58
CA LYS A 27 -2.71 -7.53 -28.72
C LYS A 27 -2.27 -6.62 -29.86
N SER A 28 -0.97 -6.69 -30.19
CA SER A 28 -0.27 -5.65 -30.96
C SER A 28 -1.04 -5.20 -32.19
N LYS A 29 -1.65 -4.01 -32.10
CA LYS A 29 -2.41 -3.38 -33.21
C LYS A 29 -1.52 -3.08 -34.43
N ARG A 30 -0.21 -3.35 -34.39
CA ARG A 30 0.76 -3.18 -35.49
C ARG A 30 0.29 -3.82 -36.80
N LYS A 31 -0.41 -4.97 -36.80
CA LYS A 31 -1.03 -5.53 -38.01
C LYS A 31 -2.21 -4.69 -38.52
N MET A 32 -3.11 -4.24 -37.64
CA MET A 32 -4.19 -3.31 -38.01
C MET A 32 -3.66 -1.94 -38.47
N LEU A 33 -2.60 -1.41 -37.85
CA LEU A 33 -1.98 -0.14 -38.21
C LEU A 33 -1.23 -0.22 -39.54
N LEU A 34 -0.63 -1.37 -39.88
CA LEU A 34 -0.09 -1.62 -41.22
C LEU A 34 -1.20 -1.69 -42.28
N ILE A 35 -2.34 -2.33 -41.98
CA ILE A 35 -3.50 -2.37 -42.88
C ILE A 35 -4.14 -0.98 -43.04
N ALA A 36 -4.37 -0.26 -41.94
CA ALA A 36 -4.90 1.10 -41.94
C ALA A 36 -3.94 2.08 -42.62
N GLY A 37 -2.62 1.93 -42.43
CA GLY A 37 -1.60 2.69 -43.14
C GLY A 37 -1.58 2.41 -44.65
N ALA A 38 -1.78 1.15 -45.06
CA ALA A 38 -1.91 0.79 -46.48
C ALA A 38 -3.20 1.38 -47.10
N VAL A 39 -4.32 1.35 -46.37
CA VAL A 39 -5.58 2.00 -46.79
C VAL A 39 -5.42 3.52 -46.86
N ALA A 40 -4.81 4.15 -45.86
CA ALA A 40 -4.52 5.58 -45.84
C ALA A 40 -3.58 5.99 -46.99
N ALA A 41 -2.56 5.18 -47.30
CA ALA A 41 -1.69 5.40 -48.45
C ALA A 41 -2.45 5.27 -49.79
N ALA A 42 -3.36 4.29 -49.92
CA ALA A 42 -4.20 4.15 -51.10
C ALA A 42 -5.16 5.35 -51.28
N VAL A 43 -5.78 5.82 -50.19
CA VAL A 43 -6.59 7.05 -50.18
C VAL A 43 -5.75 8.28 -50.50
N LEU A 44 -4.52 8.38 -49.98
CA LEU A 44 -3.61 9.49 -50.28
C LEU A 44 -3.22 9.50 -51.78
N VAL A 45 -2.97 8.34 -52.38
CA VAL A 45 -2.74 8.22 -53.84
C VAL A 45 -3.96 8.68 -54.64
N ILE A 46 -5.18 8.37 -54.21
CA ILE A 46 -6.42 8.85 -54.85
C ILE A 46 -6.57 10.37 -54.67
N VAL A 47 -6.31 10.92 -53.48
CA VAL A 47 -6.37 12.36 -53.20
C VAL A 47 -5.31 13.13 -53.98
N ILE A 48 -4.09 12.59 -54.14
CA ILE A 48 -3.04 13.18 -54.98
C ILE A 48 -3.45 13.14 -56.46
N ALA A 49 -4.01 12.02 -56.94
CA ALA A 49 -4.50 11.91 -58.32
C ALA A 49 -5.62 12.92 -58.64
N LEU A 50 -6.49 13.22 -57.67
CA LEU A 50 -7.53 14.24 -57.80
C LEU A 50 -6.98 15.67 -57.62
N GLY A 51 -6.03 15.89 -56.71
CA GLY A 51 -5.42 17.20 -56.45
C GLY A 51 -4.58 17.72 -57.62
N VAL A 52 -3.99 16.83 -58.43
CA VAL A 52 -3.26 17.22 -59.65
C VAL A 52 -4.19 17.72 -60.77
N TYR A 53 -5.50 17.45 -60.69
CA TYR A 53 -6.49 17.92 -61.68
C TYR A 53 -6.95 19.38 -61.46
N PHE A 54 -6.84 19.92 -60.24
CA PHE A 54 -7.25 21.29 -59.91
C PHE A 54 -6.29 21.99 -58.93
N GLY A 55 -5.45 22.93 -59.42
CA GLY A 55 -4.70 23.83 -58.53
C GLY A 55 -3.39 24.39 -59.06
N VAL A 56 -3.42 25.30 -60.04
CA VAL A 56 -2.25 26.07 -60.50
C VAL A 56 -2.56 27.57 -60.42
N VAL A 57 -1.54 28.40 -60.10
CA VAL A 57 -1.56 29.90 -59.97
C VAL A 57 -2.09 30.39 -58.59
N LYS A 58 -1.26 30.88 -57.64
CA LYS A 58 -0.64 32.24 -57.46
C LYS A 58 -1.62 33.35 -56.97
N LYS A 59 -1.26 34.38 -56.17
CA LYS A 59 0.01 34.78 -55.49
C LYS A 59 -0.24 35.78 -54.31
N ASN A 60 0.63 35.71 -53.29
CA ASN A 60 1.10 36.64 -52.21
C ASN A 60 0.66 38.14 -52.07
N HIS A 61 0.99 38.67 -50.86
CA HIS A 61 1.31 40.07 -50.42
C HIS A 61 0.17 40.87 -49.72
N ASP A 62 0.39 41.77 -48.74
CA ASP A 62 1.53 42.09 -47.83
C ASP A 62 1.06 43.06 -46.69
N SER A 63 1.81 43.16 -45.56
CA SER A 63 1.95 44.37 -44.68
C SER A 63 0.70 44.95 -43.94
N SER A 64 0.78 45.86 -42.93
CA SER A 64 1.71 46.10 -41.79
C SER A 64 1.12 47.18 -40.84
N THR A 65 1.67 47.35 -39.62
CA THR A 65 1.63 48.60 -38.78
C THR A 65 0.24 49.12 -38.29
N ALA A 66 0.09 49.97 -37.25
CA ALA A 66 0.96 50.49 -36.16
C ALA A 66 0.09 51.06 -34.98
N SER A 67 0.78 51.59 -33.97
CA SER A 67 0.42 52.36 -32.73
C SER A 67 -0.78 53.33 -32.77
N ASP A 68 -1.24 54.01 -31.70
CA ASP A 68 -0.73 54.24 -30.31
C ASP A 68 -1.95 54.17 -29.31
N VAL A 69 -2.14 54.77 -28.12
CA VAL A 69 -1.54 55.90 -27.35
C VAL A 69 -1.62 55.59 -25.83
N ALA A 70 -0.94 56.37 -24.96
CA ALA A 70 -0.84 56.19 -23.50
C ALA A 70 -1.60 57.23 -22.63
N SER A 71 -1.45 57.08 -21.29
CA SER A 71 -1.61 58.09 -20.19
C SER A 71 -2.91 58.05 -19.35
N GLY A 72 -2.77 58.16 -18.02
CA GLY A 72 -3.88 58.32 -17.06
C GLY A 72 -3.53 57.91 -15.63
N ASP A 73 -2.86 58.78 -14.87
CA ASP A 73 -2.47 58.56 -13.46
C ASP A 73 -3.43 59.29 -12.48
N SER A 74 -3.75 58.67 -11.35
CA SER A 74 -4.18 59.36 -10.10
C SER A 74 -4.31 58.39 -8.91
N SER A 75 -4.00 58.90 -7.73
CA SER A 75 -4.05 58.19 -6.45
C SER A 75 -5.40 58.28 -5.73
N ASP A 76 -5.65 57.35 -4.81
CA ASP A 76 -6.34 57.64 -3.55
C ASP A 76 -5.72 56.81 -2.41
N SER A 77 -5.85 57.26 -1.16
CA SER A 77 -5.10 56.76 -0.01
C SER A 77 -6.00 56.44 1.20
N GLY A 78 -6.34 55.15 1.36
CA GLY A 78 -7.13 54.65 2.49
C GLY A 78 -6.27 54.26 3.70
N SER A 79 -6.17 55.14 4.71
CA SER A 79 -5.53 54.80 5.99
C SER A 79 -6.41 53.92 6.88
N SER A 80 -5.83 52.90 7.52
CA SER A 80 -6.46 52.20 8.66
C SER A 80 -5.47 52.04 9.81
N SER A 81 -5.98 52.03 11.05
CA SER A 81 -5.19 52.29 12.25
C SER A 81 -4.57 51.03 12.88
N SER A 82 -3.26 51.07 13.10
CA SER A 82 -2.55 50.06 13.90
C SER A 82 -2.84 50.25 15.39
N SER A 83 -3.54 49.28 15.99
CA SER A 83 -3.67 49.18 17.45
C SER A 83 -2.49 48.39 18.02
N SER A 84 -1.68 49.03 18.86
CA SER A 84 -0.50 48.45 19.48
C SER A 84 -0.87 47.53 20.66
N GLY A 85 -1.40 46.34 20.34
CA GLY A 85 -1.69 45.29 21.31
C GLY A 85 -0.42 44.77 21.99
N ASN A 86 -0.11 45.30 23.18
CA ASN A 86 1.05 44.92 23.98
C ASN A 86 0.88 43.52 24.59
N SER A 87 1.10 42.47 23.79
CA SER A 87 1.04 41.08 24.22
C SER A 87 2.38 40.62 24.78
N GLY A 88 2.46 40.45 26.10
CA GLY A 88 3.53 39.67 26.71
C GLY A 88 3.40 38.20 26.30
N SER A 89 4.51 37.55 25.95
CA SER A 89 4.55 36.19 25.40
C SER A 89 4.17 35.11 26.44
N THR A 90 2.90 35.07 26.77
CA THR A 90 2.29 34.08 27.67
C THR A 90 2.28 32.75 26.92
N GLN A 91 3.17 31.83 27.29
CA GLN A 91 3.20 30.50 26.68
C GLN A 91 1.86 29.81 26.89
N THR A 92 1.23 29.34 25.81
CA THR A 92 -0.06 28.65 25.90
C THR A 92 0.17 27.25 26.45
N LYS A 93 -0.16 27.01 27.71
CA LYS A 93 -0.07 25.67 28.32
C LYS A 93 -1.25 24.82 27.85
N LEU A 94 -1.03 24.05 26.77
CA LEU A 94 -1.98 23.06 26.28
C LEU A 94 -2.10 21.86 27.24
N ALA A 95 -3.15 21.06 27.05
CA ALA A 95 -3.23 19.73 27.65
C ALA A 95 -2.25 18.79 26.93
N VAL A 96 -1.45 18.05 27.69
CA VAL A 96 -0.45 17.09 27.18
C VAL A 96 -1.01 15.66 27.10
N THR A 97 -2.09 15.36 27.82
CA THR A 97 -2.71 14.03 27.81
C THR A 97 -4.18 14.12 28.23
N GLY A 98 -4.97 13.12 27.82
CA GLY A 98 -6.38 12.99 28.19
C GLY A 98 -6.93 11.61 27.82
N GLY A 99 -8.15 11.34 28.29
CA GLY A 99 -8.97 10.19 27.90
C GLY A 99 -10.31 10.65 27.31
N ASP A 100 -11.35 9.83 27.43
CA ASP A 100 -12.69 10.13 26.91
C ASP A 100 -13.22 11.51 27.33
N GLY A 101 -13.91 12.20 26.41
CA GLY A 101 -14.49 13.53 26.62
C GLY A 101 -13.48 14.69 26.77
N SER A 102 -12.17 14.43 26.75
CA SER A 102 -11.14 15.47 26.81
C SER A 102 -11.00 16.24 25.49
N LYS A 103 -10.47 17.47 25.53
CA LYS A 103 -10.17 18.25 24.33
C LYS A 103 -8.74 18.00 23.86
N VAL A 104 -8.59 17.61 22.61
CA VAL A 104 -7.32 17.60 21.89
C VAL A 104 -7.13 18.94 21.17
N THR A 105 -5.89 19.42 21.13
CA THR A 105 -5.47 20.49 20.22
C THR A 105 -4.67 19.89 19.05
N LEU A 106 -4.99 20.31 17.83
CA LEU A 106 -4.29 19.95 16.60
C LEU A 106 -3.06 20.84 16.38
N GLU A 107 -2.19 20.47 15.42
CA GLU A 107 -1.03 21.25 14.97
C GLU A 107 -1.37 22.72 14.67
N ASP A 108 -2.52 22.99 14.02
CA ASP A 108 -2.96 24.34 13.62
C ASP A 108 -3.54 25.18 14.78
N GLY A 109 -3.79 24.57 15.94
CA GLY A 109 -4.37 25.20 17.12
C GLY A 109 -5.89 25.09 17.23
N THR A 110 -6.57 24.48 16.25
CA THR A 110 -7.98 24.09 16.40
C THR A 110 -8.11 22.92 17.39
N THR A 111 -9.34 22.63 17.84
CA THR A 111 -9.59 21.62 18.87
C THR A 111 -10.81 20.75 18.55
N PHE A 112 -10.72 19.46 18.88
CA PHE A 112 -11.86 18.54 18.86
C PHE A 112 -11.97 17.79 20.20
N THR A 113 -13.11 17.15 20.46
CA THR A 113 -13.32 16.30 21.64
C THR A 113 -12.89 14.87 21.31
N TYR A 114 -11.97 14.30 22.07
CA TYR A 114 -11.63 12.88 21.97
C TYR A 114 -12.78 12.01 22.49
N SER A 115 -13.16 10.99 21.74
CA SER A 115 -14.27 10.09 22.05
C SER A 115 -13.76 8.66 22.02
N ASN A 116 -13.58 8.06 23.19
CA ASN A 116 -13.06 6.71 23.36
C ASN A 116 -13.62 6.09 24.65
N SER A 117 -14.84 5.56 24.55
CA SER A 117 -15.54 4.88 25.65
C SER A 117 -14.84 3.60 26.17
N PHE A 118 -13.77 3.17 25.51
CA PHE A 118 -12.98 1.99 25.83
C PHE A 118 -11.79 2.27 26.75
N GLY A 119 -11.67 3.50 27.26
CA GLY A 119 -10.68 3.89 28.27
C GLY A 119 -9.27 4.11 27.70
N GLY A 120 -9.15 4.33 26.38
CA GLY A 120 -7.88 4.72 25.76
C GLY A 120 -7.44 6.13 26.17
N THR A 121 -6.13 6.36 26.13
CA THR A 121 -5.45 7.61 26.51
C THR A 121 -4.60 8.14 25.38
N TRP A 122 -4.65 9.46 25.16
CA TRP A 122 -3.77 10.15 24.22
C TRP A 122 -2.64 10.90 24.93
N TYR A 123 -1.52 11.12 24.24
CA TYR A 123 -0.38 11.91 24.72
C TYR A 123 0.22 12.77 23.61
N TRP A 124 0.51 14.05 23.88
CA TRP A 124 1.22 14.94 22.97
C TRP A 124 1.93 16.09 23.73
N ASP A 125 3.26 16.11 23.69
CA ASP A 125 4.07 17.28 24.04
C ASP A 125 5.09 17.52 22.91
N ILE A 126 5.20 18.75 22.42
CA ILE A 126 6.21 19.15 21.43
C ILE A 126 7.64 19.03 21.99
N ASN A 127 7.79 18.99 23.32
CA ASN A 127 9.08 18.86 24.01
C ASN A 127 9.48 17.39 24.28
N ASP A 128 8.50 16.46 24.24
CA ASP A 128 8.67 15.01 24.36
C ASP A 128 7.81 14.27 23.31
N PRO A 129 8.05 14.49 22.00
CA PRO A 129 7.19 13.97 20.94
C PRO A 129 7.42 12.48 20.66
N PHE A 130 8.43 11.86 21.30
CA PHE A 130 8.73 10.42 21.23
C PHE A 130 8.30 9.66 22.50
N ASN A 131 7.44 10.26 23.31
CA ASN A 131 6.74 9.54 24.37
C ASN A 131 5.91 8.37 23.82
N ASN A 132 5.80 7.29 24.59
CA ASN A 132 5.14 6.04 24.22
C ASN A 132 4.00 5.65 25.20
N GLY A 133 3.63 6.53 26.14
CA GLY A 133 2.65 6.24 27.20
C GLY A 133 1.17 6.35 26.81
N ALA A 134 0.85 6.53 25.52
CA ALA A 134 -0.52 6.49 25.01
C ALA A 134 -1.00 5.04 24.82
N SER A 135 -2.31 4.81 24.98
CA SER A 135 -2.95 3.50 24.84
C SER A 135 -4.24 3.61 24.04
N ALA A 136 -4.42 2.77 23.02
CA ALA A 136 -5.61 2.85 22.17
C ALA A 136 -6.90 2.48 22.93
N GLN A 137 -6.85 1.50 23.82
CA GLN A 137 -7.94 1.07 24.71
C GLN A 137 -7.38 0.51 26.01
N SER A 138 -8.20 0.43 27.06
CA SER A 138 -7.85 -0.14 28.38
C SER A 138 -7.44 -1.63 28.39
N TRP A 139 -7.59 -2.34 27.27
CA TRP A 139 -7.15 -3.72 27.06
C TRP A 139 -6.04 -3.88 26.01
N SER A 140 -5.62 -2.78 25.36
CA SER A 140 -4.57 -2.77 24.34
C SER A 140 -3.30 -2.18 24.97
N PRO A 141 -2.20 -2.94 25.12
CA PRO A 141 -1.00 -2.46 25.79
C PRO A 141 -0.51 -1.12 25.22
N ALA A 142 -0.08 -0.20 26.09
CA ALA A 142 0.49 1.08 25.67
C ALA A 142 1.73 0.90 24.77
N LEU A 143 2.16 1.92 24.04
CA LEU A 143 3.27 1.75 23.07
C LEU A 143 4.64 1.50 23.73
N ASN A 144 4.77 1.77 25.03
CA ASN A 144 5.92 1.39 25.86
C ASN A 144 5.78 0.00 26.51
N GLU A 145 4.66 -0.69 26.27
CA GLU A 145 4.37 -2.03 26.78
C GLU A 145 4.44 -3.08 25.66
N THR A 146 4.73 -4.33 26.05
CA THR A 146 4.85 -5.45 25.11
C THR A 146 3.47 -5.85 24.57
N PHE A 147 3.31 -5.81 23.25
CA PHE A 147 2.18 -6.43 22.56
C PHE A 147 2.50 -7.92 22.33
N ASN A 148 1.68 -8.80 22.90
CA ASN A 148 1.96 -10.23 23.00
C ASN A 148 1.36 -10.96 21.79
N TYR A 149 2.02 -10.89 20.64
CA TYR A 149 1.51 -11.44 19.37
C TYR A 149 1.01 -12.88 19.50
N GLY A 150 -0.20 -13.12 18.99
CA GLY A 150 -0.93 -14.38 19.13
C GLY A 150 -1.85 -14.44 20.36
N VAL A 151 -1.52 -13.74 21.45
CA VAL A 151 -2.41 -13.54 22.62
C VAL A 151 -3.21 -12.25 22.44
N ASP A 152 -2.52 -11.13 22.28
CA ASP A 152 -3.14 -9.84 21.97
C ASP A 152 -3.59 -9.83 20.50
N ARG A 153 -4.86 -9.48 20.27
CA ARG A 153 -5.47 -9.50 18.93
C ARG A 153 -5.23 -8.21 18.18
N ILE A 154 -4.75 -8.34 16.94
CA ILE A 154 -4.65 -7.23 15.99
C ILE A 154 -6.06 -6.94 15.47
N ARG A 155 -6.61 -5.77 15.83
CA ARG A 155 -7.89 -5.27 15.32
C ARG A 155 -7.62 -3.92 14.66
N GLY A 156 -7.54 -3.89 13.33
CA GLY A 156 -7.11 -2.72 12.60
C GLY A 156 -7.89 -2.41 11.33
N VAL A 157 -7.51 -1.32 10.69
CA VAL A 157 -8.01 -0.89 9.39
C VAL A 157 -6.84 -0.52 8.48
N ASN A 158 -7.04 -0.68 7.18
CA ASN A 158 -6.14 -0.10 6.20
C ASN A 158 -6.41 1.40 6.06
N LEU A 159 -5.36 2.15 5.71
CA LEU A 159 -5.46 3.52 5.20
C LEU A 159 -5.29 3.49 3.66
N GLY A 160 -5.96 2.52 3.02
CA GLY A 160 -5.92 2.28 1.58
C GLY A 160 -6.39 3.50 0.80
N GLY A 161 -5.76 3.75 -0.35
CA GLY A 161 -6.02 4.93 -1.17
C GLY A 161 -5.52 6.28 -0.62
N TRP A 162 -4.81 6.31 0.51
CA TRP A 162 -4.24 7.55 1.05
C TRP A 162 -2.91 7.91 0.40
N LEU A 163 -1.82 7.23 0.77
CA LEU A 163 -0.45 7.52 0.30
C LEU A 163 -0.06 6.79 -0.98
N THR A 164 -0.84 5.77 -1.34
CA THR A 164 -0.90 5.17 -2.68
C THR A 164 -2.32 5.45 -3.17
N VAL A 165 -2.50 6.08 -4.34
CA VAL A 165 -3.81 6.54 -4.83
C VAL A 165 -4.40 5.53 -5.80
N GLU A 166 -5.39 4.79 -5.32
CA GLU A 166 -5.85 3.58 -5.97
C GLU A 166 -7.21 3.74 -6.65
N PRO A 167 -7.28 3.56 -7.99
CA PRO A 167 -8.48 3.21 -8.71
C PRO A 167 -8.57 1.68 -8.83
N TYR A 168 -8.32 0.99 -7.71
CA TYR A 168 -8.02 -0.45 -7.60
C TYR A 168 -8.96 -1.26 -8.50
N PRO A 169 -8.52 -2.36 -9.13
CA PRO A 169 -9.39 -3.50 -9.32
C PRO A 169 -9.83 -3.96 -7.94
N HIS A 170 -10.85 -3.26 -7.44
CA HIS A 170 -11.88 -3.56 -6.46
C HIS A 170 -12.34 -2.39 -5.54
N ILE A 171 -11.74 -1.18 -5.50
CA ILE A 171 -12.30 0.04 -4.84
C ILE A 171 -11.69 1.34 -5.43
N LEU A 172 -12.49 2.42 -5.55
CA LEU A 172 -12.00 3.80 -5.46
C LEU A 172 -12.08 4.31 -4.03
N HIS A 173 -10.95 4.66 -3.43
CA HIS A 173 -10.95 5.35 -2.14
C HIS A 173 -11.14 6.85 -2.29
N ALA A 174 -10.78 7.40 -3.46
CA ALA A 174 -10.90 8.82 -3.79
C ALA A 174 -11.45 8.99 -5.23
N PRO A 175 -12.73 8.64 -5.50
CA PRO A 175 -13.33 8.77 -6.82
C PRO A 175 -13.16 10.18 -7.41
N GLY A 176 -13.30 11.22 -6.58
CA GLY A 176 -13.16 12.62 -6.98
C GLY A 176 -11.79 13.05 -7.53
N LEU A 177 -10.72 12.25 -7.36
CA LEU A 177 -9.46 12.50 -8.04
C LEU A 177 -9.47 12.01 -9.49
N PHE A 178 -10.17 10.91 -9.76
CA PHE A 178 -10.20 10.25 -11.06
C PHE A 178 -11.33 10.77 -11.95
N GLU A 179 -12.50 11.08 -11.37
CA GLU A 179 -13.70 11.55 -12.09
C GLU A 179 -13.48 12.72 -13.07
N PRO A 180 -12.59 13.71 -12.79
CA PRO A 180 -12.22 14.74 -13.78
C PRO A 180 -11.52 14.19 -15.03
N TYR A 181 -10.73 13.11 -14.89
CA TYR A 181 -9.76 12.63 -15.88
C TYR A 181 -10.11 11.26 -16.51
N VAL A 182 -11.16 10.56 -16.05
CA VAL A 182 -11.59 9.28 -16.67
C VAL A 182 -12.16 9.41 -18.09
N ASN A 183 -12.47 10.64 -18.54
CA ASN A 183 -12.96 10.93 -19.89
C ASN A 183 -11.88 11.52 -20.81
N ASP A 184 -10.61 11.57 -20.37
CA ASP A 184 -9.49 12.04 -21.17
C ASP A 184 -9.21 11.14 -22.39
N THR A 185 -8.42 11.65 -23.34
CA THR A 185 -7.91 10.85 -24.48
C THR A 185 -7.04 9.67 -24.04
N VAL A 186 -6.41 9.79 -22.86
CA VAL A 186 -5.84 8.67 -22.09
C VAL A 186 -6.50 8.74 -20.71
N PRO A 187 -7.55 7.96 -20.44
CA PRO A 187 -8.23 7.98 -19.14
C PRO A 187 -7.27 7.70 -17.98
N ALA A 188 -7.46 8.39 -16.86
CA ALA A 188 -6.81 8.03 -15.60
C ALA A 188 -7.34 6.67 -15.11
N VAL A 189 -6.48 5.64 -15.12
CA VAL A 189 -6.79 4.24 -14.76
C VAL A 189 -5.85 3.66 -13.69
N ASP A 190 -4.84 4.43 -13.29
CA ASP A 190 -3.81 4.16 -12.28
C ASP A 190 -3.21 5.49 -11.80
N GLU A 191 -2.42 5.49 -10.71
CA GLU A 191 -1.76 6.73 -10.25
C GLU A 191 -0.75 7.26 -11.29
N TRP A 192 -0.17 6.39 -12.12
CA TRP A 192 0.70 6.80 -13.24
C TRP A 192 -0.02 7.73 -14.23
N THR A 193 -1.17 7.31 -14.76
CA THR A 193 -1.98 8.08 -15.73
C THR A 193 -2.68 9.24 -15.07
N LEU A 194 -3.14 9.10 -13.81
CA LEU A 194 -3.64 10.21 -13.00
C LEU A 194 -2.58 11.32 -12.87
N SER A 195 -1.35 10.96 -12.51
CA SER A 195 -0.22 11.89 -12.40
C SER A 195 0.10 12.55 -13.74
N GLN A 196 -0.04 11.83 -14.86
CA GLN A 196 0.14 12.40 -16.20
C GLN A 196 -0.95 13.41 -16.57
N SER A 197 -2.24 13.13 -16.31
CA SER A 197 -3.32 14.10 -16.53
C SER A 197 -3.20 15.30 -15.58
N MET A 198 -2.94 15.07 -14.28
CA MET A 198 -2.72 16.13 -13.30
C MET A 198 -1.52 17.01 -13.66
N ALA A 199 -0.40 16.45 -14.13
CA ALA A 199 0.76 17.23 -14.57
C ALA A 199 0.48 18.09 -15.82
N ALA A 200 -0.45 17.68 -16.68
CA ALA A 200 -0.95 18.49 -17.79
C ALA A 200 -1.93 19.58 -17.32
N ASP A 201 -2.79 19.26 -16.34
CA ASP A 201 -3.74 20.18 -15.72
C ASP A 201 -3.08 21.12 -14.68
N THR A 202 -2.22 21.98 -15.21
CA THR A 202 -1.63 23.10 -14.47
C THR A 202 -2.69 24.08 -13.94
N THR A 203 -3.90 24.08 -14.49
CA THR A 203 -5.03 24.92 -14.05
C THR A 203 -5.67 24.44 -12.74
N ALA A 204 -5.75 23.14 -12.50
CA ALA A 204 -6.17 22.55 -11.22
C ALA A 204 -5.03 22.46 -10.18
N GLY A 205 -3.82 22.96 -10.50
CA GLY A 205 -2.67 23.00 -9.60
C GLY A 205 -1.59 21.96 -9.88
N GLY A 206 -1.65 21.24 -11.01
CA GLY A 206 -0.64 20.24 -11.35
C GLY A 206 -0.69 19.01 -10.43
N LEU A 207 0.47 18.42 -10.16
CA LEU A 207 0.63 17.32 -9.20
C LEU A 207 0.32 17.71 -7.73
N SER A 208 0.20 18.99 -7.38
CA SER A 208 -0.12 19.42 -6.00
C SER A 208 -1.54 19.01 -5.55
N GLN A 209 -2.37 18.54 -6.47
CA GLN A 209 -3.63 17.86 -6.17
C GLN A 209 -3.41 16.59 -5.33
N LEU A 210 -2.34 15.83 -5.57
CA LEU A 210 -1.98 14.65 -4.77
C LEU A 210 -1.56 15.05 -3.35
N GLU A 211 -0.78 16.13 -3.18
CA GLU A 211 -0.47 16.66 -1.85
C GLU A 211 -1.73 17.15 -1.12
N THR A 212 -2.65 17.79 -1.84
CA THR A 212 -3.94 18.23 -1.30
C THR A 212 -4.78 17.05 -0.80
N HIS A 213 -4.79 15.94 -1.54
CA HIS A 213 -5.36 14.66 -1.11
C HIS A 213 -4.66 14.11 0.14
N TYR A 214 -3.33 13.97 0.11
CA TYR A 214 -2.57 13.47 1.27
C TYR A 214 -2.82 14.29 2.55
N LYS A 215 -3.04 15.60 2.41
CA LYS A 215 -3.33 16.53 3.51
C LYS A 215 -4.76 16.46 4.06
N THR A 216 -5.74 16.02 3.26
CA THR A 216 -7.16 16.14 3.60
C THR A 216 -7.91 14.82 3.67
N PHE A 217 -7.40 13.75 3.05
CA PHE A 217 -8.07 12.46 3.04
C PHE A 217 -7.95 11.73 4.38
N ILE A 218 -6.74 11.49 4.90
CA ILE A 218 -6.54 11.00 6.28
C ILE A 218 -5.95 12.11 7.13
N THR A 219 -6.51 12.27 8.32
CA THR A 219 -6.24 13.35 9.27
C THR A 219 -5.94 12.82 10.66
N GLU A 220 -5.50 13.69 11.58
CA GLU A 220 -5.33 13.31 12.99
C GLU A 220 -6.65 12.79 13.61
N GLN A 221 -7.78 13.37 13.21
CA GLN A 221 -9.12 12.98 13.67
C GLN A 221 -9.49 11.56 13.24
N ASP A 222 -9.00 11.08 12.10
CA ASP A 222 -9.21 9.68 11.68
C ASP A 222 -8.51 8.71 12.64
N PHE A 223 -7.27 8.98 13.03
CA PHE A 223 -6.56 8.17 14.04
C PHE A 223 -7.26 8.20 15.40
N ALA A 224 -7.77 9.37 15.81
CA ALA A 224 -8.56 9.48 17.03
C ALA A 224 -9.86 8.66 16.99
N GLN A 225 -10.55 8.65 15.84
CA GLN A 225 -11.76 7.85 15.62
C GLN A 225 -11.46 6.35 15.53
N ILE A 226 -10.34 5.94 14.94
CA ILE A 226 -9.88 4.54 14.89
C ILE A 226 -9.66 4.00 16.31
N ALA A 227 -8.94 4.74 17.17
CA ALA A 227 -8.81 4.37 18.58
C ALA A 227 -10.17 4.32 19.31
N GLY A 228 -11.04 5.32 19.04
CA GLY A 228 -12.41 5.40 19.56
C GLY A 228 -13.33 4.25 19.13
N ALA A 229 -13.06 3.62 17.98
CA ALA A 229 -13.76 2.45 17.45
C ALA A 229 -13.21 1.11 17.99
N GLY A 230 -12.38 1.13 19.03
CA GLY A 230 -11.83 -0.07 19.66
C GLY A 230 -10.70 -0.77 18.87
N LEU A 231 -10.16 -0.09 17.84
CA LEU A 231 -9.08 -0.59 16.99
C LEU A 231 -7.71 -0.17 17.54
N ASN A 232 -6.73 -1.07 17.47
CA ASN A 232 -5.38 -0.89 18.02
C ASN A 232 -4.27 -0.82 16.97
N TYR A 233 -4.63 -0.98 15.69
CA TYR A 233 -3.69 -1.07 14.57
C TYR A 233 -4.16 -0.33 13.32
N VAL A 234 -3.22 0.15 12.51
CA VAL A 234 -3.46 0.54 11.11
C VAL A 234 -2.46 -0.11 10.16
N ARG A 235 -2.89 -0.47 8.95
CA ARG A 235 -2.02 -0.90 7.83
C ARG A 235 -1.91 0.24 6.82
N ILE A 236 -0.69 0.63 6.46
CA ILE A 236 -0.43 1.83 5.65
C ILE A 236 0.34 1.46 4.37
N ALA A 237 -0.33 1.62 3.23
CA ALA A 237 0.20 1.38 1.89
C ALA A 237 1.18 2.50 1.47
N LEU A 238 2.49 2.24 1.58
CA LEU A 238 3.55 3.17 1.19
C LEU A 238 4.16 2.76 -0.16
N PRO A 239 4.18 3.64 -1.18
CA PRO A 239 4.68 3.31 -2.50
C PRO A 239 6.15 3.71 -2.71
N PHE A 240 6.81 3.19 -3.76
CA PHE A 240 8.23 3.49 -4.02
C PHE A 240 8.55 4.98 -4.26
N TRP A 241 7.61 5.76 -4.79
CA TRP A 241 7.80 7.20 -5.02
C TRP A 241 7.80 8.02 -3.72
N ALA A 242 7.50 7.41 -2.57
CA ALA A 242 7.80 8.00 -1.27
C ALA A 242 9.32 8.17 -1.03
N ILE A 243 10.19 7.46 -1.77
CA ILE A 243 11.65 7.52 -1.65
C ILE A 243 12.26 8.25 -2.85
N GLU A 244 12.06 7.74 -4.08
CA GLU A 244 12.64 8.31 -5.30
C GLU A 244 11.90 7.86 -6.57
N THR A 245 11.85 8.71 -7.59
CA THR A 245 11.44 8.40 -8.97
C THR A 245 12.66 8.31 -9.89
N ARG A 246 12.53 7.57 -11.00
CA ARG A 246 13.60 7.44 -12.02
C ARG A 246 13.05 7.62 -13.43
N GLY A 247 13.73 8.45 -14.23
CA GLY A 247 13.51 8.57 -15.67
C GLY A 247 12.22 9.29 -16.05
N SER A 248 11.18 8.53 -16.39
CA SER A 248 9.85 9.03 -16.82
C SER A 248 8.71 8.52 -15.94
N GLU A 249 9.01 8.13 -14.70
CA GLU A 249 8.05 7.88 -13.63
C GLU A 249 7.37 9.22 -13.25
N PRO A 250 6.03 9.36 -13.35
CA PRO A 250 5.35 10.66 -13.28
C PRO A 250 4.91 11.08 -11.88
N PHE A 251 5.19 10.25 -10.86
CA PHE A 251 4.63 10.36 -9.52
C PHE A 251 5.16 11.57 -8.72
N LEU A 252 4.43 11.97 -7.68
CA LEU A 252 4.85 13.01 -6.74
C LEU A 252 5.91 12.48 -5.75
N GLU A 253 7.18 12.65 -6.11
CA GLU A 253 8.35 12.17 -5.36
C GLU A 253 8.42 12.72 -3.92
N GLY A 254 8.73 11.86 -2.95
CA GLY A 254 9.09 12.20 -1.56
C GLY A 254 7.95 12.72 -0.67
N VAL A 255 6.87 13.25 -1.23
CA VAL A 255 5.78 13.87 -0.46
C VAL A 255 5.02 12.82 0.35
N ALA A 256 4.75 11.63 -0.21
CA ALA A 256 4.05 10.56 0.50
C ALA A 256 4.76 10.14 1.81
N TRP A 257 6.09 10.14 1.84
CA TRP A 257 6.87 9.88 3.06
C TRP A 257 6.59 10.93 4.15
N THR A 258 6.50 12.21 3.78
CA THR A 258 6.22 13.31 4.74
C THR A 258 4.87 13.13 5.46
N TYR A 259 3.86 12.57 4.78
CA TYR A 259 2.57 12.22 5.38
C TYR A 259 2.60 10.91 6.16
N PHE A 260 3.44 9.93 5.79
CA PHE A 260 3.73 8.75 6.62
C PHE A 260 4.36 9.15 7.97
N LEU A 261 5.26 10.14 8.00
CA LEU A 261 5.80 10.67 9.27
C LEU A 261 4.70 11.29 10.14
N LYS A 262 3.72 12.00 9.55
CA LYS A 262 2.52 12.46 10.29
C LYS A 262 1.67 11.29 10.80
N ALA A 263 1.52 10.22 10.02
CA ALA A 263 0.86 8.99 10.47
C ALA A 263 1.53 8.39 11.72
N ILE A 264 2.87 8.36 11.78
CA ILE A 264 3.62 7.92 12.97
C ILE A 264 3.31 8.83 14.16
N GLN A 265 3.28 10.16 13.99
CA GLN A 265 2.95 11.10 15.07
C GLN A 265 1.53 10.88 15.60
N TRP A 266 0.55 10.69 14.71
CA TRP A 266 -0.85 10.45 15.09
C TRP A 266 -1.04 9.08 15.73
N ALA A 267 -0.44 8.03 15.18
CA ALA A 267 -0.46 6.69 15.76
C ALA A 267 0.11 6.69 17.19
N ARG A 268 1.28 7.32 17.36
CA ARG A 268 1.93 7.55 18.65
C ARG A 268 1.03 8.32 19.62
N LYS A 269 0.40 9.40 19.17
CA LYS A 269 -0.50 10.25 19.98
C LYS A 269 -1.70 9.49 20.52
N TYR A 270 -2.23 8.49 19.81
CA TYR A 270 -3.43 7.72 20.21
C TYR A 270 -3.16 6.26 20.61
N GLY A 271 -1.89 5.87 20.81
CA GLY A 271 -1.54 4.52 21.26
C GLY A 271 -1.75 3.41 20.21
N ILE A 272 -1.88 3.78 18.94
CA ILE A 272 -2.09 2.88 17.79
C ILE A 272 -0.75 2.39 17.27
N ARG A 273 -0.67 1.12 16.86
CA ARG A 273 0.49 0.53 16.19
C ARG A 273 0.32 0.52 14.66
N ILE A 274 1.43 0.59 13.94
CA ILE A 274 1.48 0.61 12.47
C ILE A 274 2.04 -0.72 11.96
N ASN A 275 1.33 -1.29 10.97
CA ASN A 275 1.84 -2.22 9.98
C ASN A 275 2.14 -1.42 8.71
N LEU A 276 3.42 -1.18 8.43
CA LEU A 276 3.85 -0.48 7.21
C LEU A 276 3.88 -1.50 6.07
N ASP A 277 3.20 -1.24 4.96
CA ASP A 277 3.20 -2.13 3.80
C ASP A 277 3.87 -1.45 2.60
N TYR A 278 4.87 -2.11 2.01
CA TYR A 278 5.56 -1.61 0.82
C TYR A 278 4.74 -1.95 -0.44
N HIS A 279 3.73 -1.11 -0.69
CA HIS A 279 2.57 -1.47 -1.49
C HIS A 279 2.82 -1.47 -3.01
N ALA A 280 3.70 -0.59 -3.49
CA ALA A 280 4.02 -0.46 -4.92
C ALA A 280 5.53 -0.52 -5.15
N LEU A 281 5.98 -1.56 -5.88
CA LEU A 281 7.40 -1.77 -6.20
C LEU A 281 7.74 -1.24 -7.61
N PRO A 282 8.99 -0.77 -7.85
CA PRO A 282 9.47 -0.39 -9.17
C PRO A 282 9.24 -1.47 -10.22
N GLY A 283 8.68 -1.10 -11.37
CA GLY A 283 8.33 -2.04 -12.44
C GLY A 283 7.03 -2.82 -12.21
N SER A 284 6.39 -2.69 -11.04
CA SER A 284 5.24 -3.45 -10.54
C SER A 284 5.48 -4.95 -10.32
N GLN A 285 4.95 -5.45 -9.20
CA GLN A 285 4.92 -6.85 -8.77
C GLN A 285 3.66 -7.63 -9.19
N ASN A 286 2.65 -6.96 -9.73
CA ASN A 286 1.37 -7.59 -10.13
C ASN A 286 0.75 -7.05 -11.43
N GLY A 287 1.16 -5.88 -11.92
CA GLY A 287 0.60 -5.21 -13.10
C GLY A 287 -0.76 -4.57 -12.84
N TRP A 288 -1.15 -4.45 -11.56
CA TRP A 288 -2.46 -3.92 -11.14
C TRP A 288 -2.26 -2.46 -10.71
N ASN A 289 -3.23 -1.59 -10.98
CA ASN A 289 -3.04 -0.13 -10.84
C ASN A 289 -2.66 0.36 -9.42
N HIS A 290 -3.04 -0.35 -8.36
CA HIS A 290 -2.58 -0.07 -6.99
C HIS A 290 -1.07 -0.24 -6.76
N SER A 291 -0.36 -0.95 -7.64
CA SER A 291 1.11 -0.94 -7.71
C SER A 291 1.68 0.29 -8.45
N GLY A 292 0.87 1.36 -8.55
CA GLY A 292 1.16 2.61 -9.27
C GLY A 292 0.90 2.56 -10.78
N LYS A 293 1.03 1.39 -11.43
CA LYS A 293 0.91 1.26 -12.89
C LYS A 293 0.23 -0.04 -13.35
N LEU A 294 -0.78 0.12 -14.20
CA LEU A 294 -1.55 -0.93 -14.84
C LEU A 294 -0.78 -1.56 -16.02
N GLY A 295 -0.86 -2.89 -16.15
CA GLY A 295 -0.37 -3.63 -17.31
C GLY A 295 0.70 -4.67 -16.99
N SER A 296 1.97 -4.37 -17.32
CA SER A 296 3.05 -5.38 -17.31
C SER A 296 3.77 -5.44 -15.97
N ILE A 297 3.99 -6.65 -15.46
CA ILE A 297 4.89 -6.94 -14.33
C ILE A 297 6.34 -6.84 -14.82
N ASN A 298 7.17 -6.08 -14.12
CA ASN A 298 8.61 -5.96 -14.36
C ASN A 298 9.45 -6.07 -13.08
N MET A 299 8.84 -6.22 -11.90
CA MET A 299 9.55 -6.67 -10.70
C MET A 299 9.82 -8.18 -10.85
N LEU A 300 11.09 -8.60 -10.76
CA LEU A 300 11.55 -9.99 -10.98
C LEU A 300 11.03 -10.68 -12.26
N MET A 301 10.69 -9.89 -13.28
CA MET A 301 10.19 -10.37 -14.56
C MET A 301 10.72 -9.52 -15.73
N GLY A 302 10.89 -10.15 -16.89
CA GLY A 302 11.40 -9.49 -18.10
C GLY A 302 12.88 -9.11 -18.01
N PRO A 303 13.38 -8.29 -18.96
CA PRO A 303 14.79 -7.91 -19.01
C PRO A 303 15.19 -7.04 -17.81
N MET A 304 14.31 -6.16 -17.31
CA MET A 304 14.60 -5.26 -16.18
C MET A 304 14.32 -5.90 -14.80
N GLY A 305 13.84 -7.15 -14.75
CA GLY A 305 13.41 -7.84 -13.54
C GLY A 305 14.38 -7.78 -12.36
N LEU A 306 15.68 -7.96 -12.63
CA LEU A 306 16.72 -7.95 -11.61
C LEU A 306 17.06 -6.53 -11.13
N ALA A 307 17.15 -5.55 -12.04
CA ALA A 307 17.42 -4.16 -11.68
C ALA A 307 16.28 -3.54 -10.85
N ASN A 308 15.03 -3.83 -11.21
CA ASN A 308 13.85 -3.44 -10.44
C ASN A 308 13.84 -4.06 -9.03
N ALA A 309 14.22 -5.34 -8.92
CA ALA A 309 14.34 -6.01 -7.62
C ALA A 309 15.50 -5.45 -6.77
N GLN A 310 16.62 -5.07 -7.38
CA GLN A 310 17.73 -4.39 -6.68
C GLN A 310 17.29 -3.04 -6.09
N ARG A 311 16.56 -2.20 -6.86
CA ARG A 311 15.96 -0.96 -6.36
C ARG A 311 14.92 -1.23 -5.25
N SER A 312 14.13 -2.30 -5.38
CA SER A 312 13.16 -2.70 -4.36
C SER A 312 13.83 -3.10 -3.04
N LEU A 313 14.95 -3.84 -3.08
CA LEU A 313 15.72 -4.22 -1.89
C LEU A 313 16.41 -3.02 -1.23
N ASP A 314 16.91 -2.07 -2.01
CA ASP A 314 17.38 -0.79 -1.46
C ASP A 314 16.26 -0.04 -0.75
N HIS A 315 15.06 0.05 -1.34
CA HIS A 315 13.92 0.71 -0.70
C HIS A 315 13.52 0.01 0.61
N ILE A 316 13.48 -1.33 0.63
CA ILE A 316 13.26 -2.14 1.84
C ILE A 316 14.36 -1.86 2.89
N ARG A 317 15.62 -1.77 2.48
CA ARG A 317 16.76 -1.43 3.34
C ARG A 317 16.61 -0.04 3.96
N ILE A 318 16.34 0.98 3.15
CA ILE A 318 16.19 2.38 3.60
C ILE A 318 15.03 2.51 4.59
N ILE A 319 13.89 1.86 4.30
CA ILE A 319 12.74 1.83 5.20
C ILE A 319 13.11 1.12 6.51
N ALA A 320 13.74 -0.05 6.45
CA ALA A 320 14.12 -0.84 7.63
C ALA A 320 15.11 -0.10 8.54
N GLU A 321 16.13 0.52 7.96
CA GLU A 321 17.15 1.33 8.65
C GLU A 321 16.52 2.56 9.34
N PHE A 322 15.48 3.15 8.74
CA PHE A 322 14.73 4.25 9.36
C PHE A 322 13.81 3.76 10.49
N ILE A 323 12.91 2.81 10.22
CA ILE A 323 11.84 2.43 11.17
C ILE A 323 12.33 1.60 12.37
N SER A 324 13.55 1.05 12.31
CA SER A 324 14.13 0.27 13.42
C SER A 324 14.69 1.14 14.54
N GLN A 325 14.97 2.43 14.28
CA GLN A 325 15.50 3.36 15.29
C GLN A 325 14.55 3.47 16.51
N PRO A 326 15.07 3.74 17.73
CA PRO A 326 14.27 3.87 18.95
C PRO A 326 13.10 4.86 18.86
N GLU A 327 13.27 5.92 18.05
CA GLU A 327 12.26 6.94 17.74
C GLU A 327 11.02 6.40 17.00
N TYR A 328 11.08 5.22 16.37
CA TYR A 328 10.03 4.72 15.47
C TYR A 328 9.58 3.28 15.75
N SER A 329 10.46 2.41 16.24
CA SER A 329 10.22 0.95 16.33
C SER A 329 9.10 0.54 17.31
N SER A 330 8.76 1.38 18.29
CA SER A 330 7.59 1.15 19.18
C SER A 330 6.25 1.34 18.46
N VAL A 331 6.24 2.11 17.37
CA VAL A 331 5.04 2.47 16.61
C VAL A 331 4.94 1.62 15.35
N VAL A 332 5.99 1.60 14.53
CA VAL A 332 6.08 0.79 13.30
C VAL A 332 6.59 -0.59 13.67
N THR A 333 5.65 -1.47 14.01
CA THR A 333 5.93 -2.78 14.63
C THR A 333 5.92 -3.94 13.65
N MET A 334 5.31 -3.75 12.47
CA MET A 334 5.29 -4.72 11.37
C MET A 334 5.67 -4.01 10.07
N PHE A 335 6.38 -4.73 9.18
CA PHE A 335 6.80 -4.23 7.87
C PHE A 335 6.52 -5.30 6.79
N GLY A 336 5.47 -5.09 6.01
CA GLY A 336 5.16 -5.80 4.77
C GLY A 336 6.16 -5.44 3.68
N ILE A 337 6.93 -6.42 3.21
CA ILE A 337 8.02 -6.16 2.24
C ILE A 337 7.57 -6.04 0.78
N THR A 338 6.35 -6.47 0.46
CA THR A 338 5.68 -6.20 -0.82
C THR A 338 4.21 -6.64 -0.78
N ASN A 339 3.30 -5.77 -1.20
CA ASN A 339 1.88 -6.11 -1.34
C ASN A 339 1.59 -6.99 -2.56
N GLU A 340 0.68 -7.95 -2.44
CA GLU A 340 0.06 -8.70 -3.55
C GLU A 340 0.99 -9.08 -4.75
N PRO A 341 2.21 -9.66 -4.57
CA PRO A 341 3.03 -10.09 -5.70
C PRO A 341 2.43 -11.33 -6.38
N GLN A 342 2.38 -11.36 -7.72
CA GLN A 342 1.84 -12.51 -8.43
C GLN A 342 2.85 -13.66 -8.55
N ALA A 343 2.91 -14.58 -7.58
CA ALA A 343 3.71 -15.81 -7.73
C ALA A 343 3.31 -16.62 -8.96
N SER A 344 2.03 -16.61 -9.34
CA SER A 344 1.51 -17.25 -10.57
C SER A 344 2.03 -16.66 -11.90
N ALA A 345 2.84 -15.60 -11.84
CA ALA A 345 3.46 -14.94 -12.98
C ALA A 345 4.99 -14.75 -12.80
N ILE A 346 5.44 -14.35 -11.61
CA ILE A 346 6.86 -14.16 -11.24
C ILE A 346 7.57 -15.52 -11.00
N GLY A 347 6.82 -16.51 -10.51
CA GLY A 347 7.29 -17.83 -10.09
C GLY A 347 7.52 -17.91 -8.58
N ASN A 348 7.08 -19.00 -7.94
CA ASN A 348 7.15 -19.17 -6.48
C ASN A 348 8.58 -19.01 -5.95
N GLY A 349 9.55 -19.76 -6.50
CA GLY A 349 10.96 -19.70 -6.08
C GLY A 349 11.64 -18.35 -6.28
N GLN A 350 11.12 -17.51 -7.19
CA GLN A 350 11.56 -16.13 -7.37
C GLN A 350 11.03 -15.23 -6.26
N VAL A 351 9.77 -15.41 -5.83
CA VAL A 351 9.18 -14.70 -4.69
C VAL A 351 9.80 -15.17 -3.36
N GLU A 352 9.96 -16.47 -3.15
CA GLU A 352 10.60 -17.04 -1.94
C GLU A 352 12.04 -16.54 -1.76
N ALA A 353 12.83 -16.47 -2.85
CA ALA A 353 14.18 -15.92 -2.82
C ALA A 353 14.22 -14.39 -2.60
N PHE A 354 13.23 -13.65 -3.10
CA PHE A 354 13.07 -12.24 -2.76
C PHE A 354 12.72 -12.06 -1.27
N TYR A 355 11.86 -12.92 -0.73
CA TYR A 355 11.39 -12.87 0.65
C TYR A 355 12.53 -13.16 1.63
N LEU A 356 13.36 -14.17 1.36
CA LEU A 356 14.60 -14.38 2.11
C LEU A 356 15.54 -13.17 2.01
N GLN A 357 15.80 -12.66 0.80
CA GLN A 357 16.76 -11.58 0.63
C GLN A 357 16.32 -10.27 1.32
N ALA A 358 15.02 -9.97 1.28
CA ALA A 358 14.42 -8.84 1.98
C ALA A 358 14.43 -9.05 3.50
N TYR A 359 14.16 -10.26 4.00
CA TYR A 359 14.32 -10.59 5.42
C TYR A 359 15.77 -10.38 5.90
N GLU A 360 16.76 -10.86 5.14
CA GLU A 360 18.19 -10.65 5.47
C GLU A 360 18.56 -9.16 5.46
N VAL A 361 17.99 -8.37 4.55
CA VAL A 361 18.13 -6.90 4.53
C VAL A 361 17.52 -6.25 5.78
N VAL A 362 16.28 -6.60 6.13
CA VAL A 362 15.61 -6.03 7.32
C VAL A 362 16.35 -6.43 8.60
N ARG A 363 16.80 -7.68 8.75
CA ARG A 363 17.56 -8.14 9.94
C ARG A 363 19.00 -7.65 9.98
N LYS A 364 19.61 -7.31 8.84
CA LYS A 364 20.88 -6.57 8.80
C LYS A 364 20.72 -5.14 9.34
N ALA A 365 19.63 -4.45 9.02
CA ALA A 365 19.32 -3.13 9.56
C ALA A 365 18.94 -3.18 11.05
N SER A 366 17.95 -4.02 11.37
CA SER A 366 17.30 -4.07 12.69
C SER A 366 18.01 -4.88 13.76
N GLY A 367 18.79 -5.91 13.41
CA GLY A 367 19.26 -6.93 14.35
C GLY A 367 18.25 -8.08 14.56
N VAL A 368 18.43 -8.89 15.61
CA VAL A 368 17.57 -10.03 15.95
C VAL A 368 17.09 -10.01 17.40
N GLY A 369 15.92 -10.57 17.67
CA GLY A 369 15.28 -10.64 19.00
C GLY A 369 14.39 -9.43 19.34
N ALA A 370 13.53 -9.58 20.35
CA ALA A 370 12.50 -8.61 20.70
C ALA A 370 13.09 -7.22 21.05
N GLY A 371 12.49 -6.17 20.49
CA GLY A 371 12.96 -4.78 20.53
C GLY A 371 13.82 -4.37 19.33
N ASN A 372 14.43 -5.32 18.62
CA ASN A 372 15.30 -5.06 17.49
C ASN A 372 14.49 -5.02 16.17
N GLY A 373 13.80 -3.90 15.96
CA GLY A 373 12.99 -3.60 14.77
C GLY A 373 11.79 -4.52 14.51
N PRO A 374 11.13 -4.34 13.34
CA PRO A 374 9.77 -4.83 13.09
C PRO A 374 9.67 -6.33 12.84
N ILE A 375 8.45 -6.85 12.92
CA ILE A 375 8.06 -8.13 12.32
C ILE A 375 8.09 -8.00 10.80
N VAL A 376 8.79 -8.91 10.11
CA VAL A 376 8.81 -8.95 8.63
C VAL A 376 7.57 -9.68 8.15
N SER A 377 6.69 -8.97 7.44
CA SER A 377 5.44 -9.54 6.92
C SER A 377 5.55 -9.89 5.43
N PHE A 378 5.10 -11.10 5.09
CA PHE A 378 5.11 -11.66 3.74
C PHE A 378 3.68 -11.84 3.25
N HIS A 379 3.32 -11.29 2.09
CA HIS A 379 2.03 -11.60 1.47
C HIS A 379 2.02 -13.05 0.95
N ASP A 380 0.87 -13.75 0.99
CA ASP A 380 0.74 -15.15 0.56
C ASP A 380 1.00 -15.39 -0.94
N ALA A 381 1.24 -14.33 -1.70
CA ALA A 381 1.48 -14.28 -3.15
C ALA A 381 0.40 -14.98 -4.02
N PHE A 382 -0.81 -15.11 -3.50
CA PHE A 382 -1.95 -15.87 -4.05
C PHE A 382 -1.71 -17.39 -4.10
N LEU A 383 -0.86 -17.90 -3.23
CA LEU A 383 -0.67 -19.32 -2.94
C LEU A 383 -1.60 -19.75 -1.80
N SER A 384 -1.63 -21.04 -1.46
CA SER A 384 -2.28 -21.47 -0.22
C SER A 384 -1.46 -21.01 0.98
N ARG A 385 -2.12 -20.63 2.09
CA ARG A 385 -1.45 -20.49 3.40
C ARG A 385 -0.68 -21.76 3.81
N SER A 386 -1.10 -22.93 3.31
CA SER A 386 -0.41 -24.21 3.53
C SER A 386 0.86 -24.41 2.68
N ASP A 387 1.02 -23.67 1.57
CA ASP A 387 2.26 -23.71 0.77
C ASP A 387 3.42 -23.00 1.51
N TRP A 388 3.09 -22.05 2.39
CA TRP A 388 4.04 -21.33 3.24
C TRP A 388 4.37 -22.06 4.56
N ALA A 389 3.78 -23.22 4.82
CA ALA A 389 4.00 -23.97 6.07
C ALA A 389 5.49 -24.33 6.25
N GLY A 390 6.09 -23.88 7.36
CA GLY A 390 7.52 -24.05 7.62
C GLY A 390 8.46 -23.23 6.73
N PHE A 391 7.99 -22.16 6.07
CA PHE A 391 8.86 -21.22 5.37
C PHE A 391 9.84 -20.53 6.34
N LEU A 392 11.13 -20.50 5.97
CA LEU A 392 12.24 -19.94 6.77
C LEU A 392 12.26 -20.38 8.25
N PRO A 393 12.38 -21.70 8.55
CA PRO A 393 12.38 -22.17 9.93
C PRO A 393 13.59 -21.63 10.69
N GLY A 394 13.35 -21.15 11.91
CA GLY A 394 14.34 -20.43 12.72
C GLY A 394 14.40 -18.92 12.49
N ALA A 395 13.65 -18.36 11.52
CA ALA A 395 13.59 -16.91 11.31
C ALA A 395 13.01 -16.14 12.51
N ASP A 396 13.53 -14.94 12.72
CA ASP A 396 13.22 -14.03 13.83
C ASP A 396 12.09 -13.05 13.47
N ARG A 397 10.99 -13.03 14.23
CA ARG A 397 9.80 -12.17 14.04
C ARG A 397 9.36 -12.09 12.57
N ILE A 398 8.66 -13.11 12.05
CA ILE A 398 8.03 -13.09 10.73
C ILE A 398 6.51 -13.25 10.83
N SER A 399 5.77 -12.76 9.84
CA SER A 399 4.32 -12.97 9.72
C SER A 399 3.87 -13.27 8.29
N LEU A 400 2.79 -14.04 8.15
CA LEU A 400 2.08 -14.25 6.89
C LEU A 400 0.88 -13.29 6.82
N ASP A 401 0.88 -12.46 5.79
CA ASP A 401 -0.24 -11.62 5.36
C ASP A 401 -1.03 -12.37 4.27
N SER A 402 -2.35 -12.28 4.31
CA SER A 402 -3.25 -12.96 3.36
C SER A 402 -4.52 -12.14 3.15
N HIS A 403 -5.03 -12.10 1.92
CA HIS A 403 -6.11 -11.18 1.52
C HIS A 403 -7.42 -11.92 1.17
N PRO A 404 -8.17 -12.44 2.17
CA PRO A 404 -9.39 -13.19 1.95
C PRO A 404 -10.60 -12.32 1.52
N TYR A 405 -10.97 -12.45 0.24
CA TYR A 405 -12.16 -11.83 -0.35
C TYR A 405 -13.12 -12.87 -0.94
N LEU A 406 -14.45 -12.65 -0.84
CA LEU A 406 -15.47 -13.54 -1.44
C LEU A 406 -16.02 -13.02 -2.78
N CYS A 407 -16.10 -11.69 -2.90
CA CYS A 407 -16.73 -10.92 -3.96
C CYS A 407 -16.19 -11.12 -5.38
N PHE A 408 -14.95 -11.58 -5.58
CA PHE A 408 -14.30 -11.60 -6.91
C PHE A 408 -14.36 -12.95 -7.63
N SER A 409 -15.31 -13.78 -7.22
CA SER A 409 -15.51 -15.12 -7.78
C SER A 409 -16.84 -15.21 -8.54
N THR A 410 -17.52 -16.35 -8.45
CA THR A 410 -18.83 -16.54 -9.09
C THR A 410 -19.90 -15.73 -8.36
N GLN A 411 -20.57 -14.84 -9.08
CA GLN A 411 -21.58 -13.94 -8.52
C GLN A 411 -22.90 -14.68 -8.21
N SER A 412 -23.62 -14.21 -7.19
CA SER A 412 -24.81 -14.88 -6.65
C SER A 412 -25.82 -13.85 -6.14
N SER A 413 -27.08 -13.98 -6.57
CA SER A 413 -28.21 -13.13 -6.15
C SER A 413 -28.78 -13.51 -4.77
N SER A 414 -28.06 -14.34 -4.01
CA SER A 414 -28.45 -14.69 -2.64
C SER A 414 -28.30 -13.47 -1.73
N PRO A 415 -29.24 -13.22 -0.79
CA PRO A 415 -29.18 -12.05 0.09
C PRO A 415 -28.00 -12.13 1.06
N ILE A 416 -27.51 -10.98 1.56
CA ILE A 416 -26.37 -10.92 2.49
C ILE A 416 -26.53 -11.83 3.72
N SER A 417 -27.76 -11.99 4.23
CA SER A 417 -28.09 -12.89 5.35
C SER A 417 -27.77 -14.38 5.09
N SER A 418 -27.67 -14.80 3.82
CA SER A 418 -27.24 -16.16 3.48
C SER A 418 -25.74 -16.41 3.67
N TYR A 419 -24.92 -15.36 3.75
CA TYR A 419 -23.47 -15.45 3.96
C TYR A 419 -23.06 -15.29 5.43
N ALA A 420 -24.01 -15.15 6.36
CA ALA A 420 -23.83 -14.80 7.77
C ALA A 420 -22.82 -15.66 8.58
N THR A 421 -22.46 -16.86 8.10
CA THR A 421 -21.41 -17.73 8.68
C THR A 421 -20.42 -18.27 7.63
N THR A 422 -20.48 -17.77 6.39
CA THR A 422 -19.56 -18.15 5.30
C THR A 422 -18.08 -17.85 5.64
N PRO A 423 -17.72 -16.72 6.27
CA PRO A 423 -16.34 -16.46 6.71
C PRO A 423 -15.79 -17.55 7.64
N CYS A 424 -16.59 -18.00 8.62
CA CYS A 424 -16.24 -19.05 9.58
C CYS A 424 -15.85 -20.37 8.89
N THR A 425 -16.61 -20.74 7.86
CA THR A 425 -16.41 -22.00 7.11
C THR A 425 -15.38 -21.87 6.00
N SER A 426 -15.16 -20.67 5.47
CA SER A 426 -14.24 -20.42 4.35
C SER A 426 -12.81 -20.11 4.79
N TRP A 427 -12.62 -19.52 5.98
CA TRP A 427 -11.31 -18.98 6.40
C TRP A 427 -10.81 -19.53 7.73
N GLY A 428 -11.69 -19.75 8.72
CA GLY A 428 -11.27 -20.04 10.10
C GLY A 428 -10.35 -21.26 10.24
N ALA A 429 -10.66 -22.36 9.56
CA ALA A 429 -9.83 -23.57 9.59
C ALA A 429 -8.43 -23.35 9.00
N ASP A 430 -8.34 -22.63 7.87
CA ASP A 430 -7.07 -22.33 7.19
C ASP A 430 -6.22 -21.33 7.99
N VAL A 431 -6.84 -20.34 8.64
CA VAL A 431 -6.15 -19.41 9.55
C VAL A 431 -5.58 -20.18 10.75
N ASN A 432 -6.35 -21.08 11.37
CA ASN A 432 -5.87 -21.90 12.49
C ASN A 432 -4.75 -22.86 12.08
N SER A 433 -4.82 -23.43 10.87
CA SER A 433 -3.75 -24.24 10.29
C SER A 433 -2.48 -23.41 10.04
N SER A 434 -2.62 -22.21 9.50
CA SER A 434 -1.51 -21.28 9.25
C SER A 434 -0.84 -20.82 10.56
N MET A 435 -1.63 -20.42 11.56
CA MET A 435 -1.14 -20.10 12.91
C MET A 435 -0.36 -21.26 13.56
N SER A 436 -0.71 -22.51 13.22
CA SER A 436 -0.02 -23.71 13.73
C SER A 436 1.28 -24.04 12.98
N ASN A 437 1.30 -23.84 11.65
CA ASN A 437 2.34 -24.39 10.76
C ASN A 437 3.28 -23.34 10.15
N PHE A 438 2.90 -22.07 10.14
CA PHE A 438 3.76 -20.93 9.79
C PHE A 438 4.19 -20.18 11.05
N GLY A 439 3.22 -19.86 11.92
CA GLY A 439 3.38 -18.88 13.00
C GLY A 439 2.44 -17.69 12.79
N LEU A 440 2.84 -16.46 13.13
CA LEU A 440 1.93 -15.31 13.13
C LEU A 440 1.28 -15.10 11.75
N THR A 441 0.00 -15.40 11.66
CA THR A 441 -0.83 -15.21 10.47
C THR A 441 -1.86 -14.14 10.75
N GLN A 442 -2.08 -13.27 9.77
CA GLN A 442 -3.05 -12.19 9.84
C GLN A 442 -3.70 -11.95 8.48
N ALA A 443 -4.87 -11.32 8.48
CA ALA A 443 -5.57 -10.90 7.29
C ALA A 443 -5.37 -9.40 7.06
N GLY A 444 -4.38 -9.02 6.26
CA GLY A 444 -4.04 -7.63 5.99
C GLY A 444 -5.12 -6.92 5.19
N GLU A 445 -5.99 -7.66 4.51
CA GLU A 445 -7.16 -7.10 3.83
C GLU A 445 -8.35 -8.07 3.85
N PHE A 446 -9.51 -7.57 4.21
CA PHE A 446 -10.83 -8.20 4.03
C PHE A 446 -11.92 -7.11 4.05
N SER A 447 -13.14 -7.42 3.61
CA SER A 447 -14.27 -6.47 3.66
C SER A 447 -15.62 -7.18 3.77
N ASN A 448 -16.71 -6.41 3.82
CA ASN A 448 -18.09 -6.96 3.84
C ASN A 448 -18.63 -7.31 2.44
N ALA A 449 -17.80 -7.25 1.39
CA ALA A 449 -18.25 -7.45 0.02
C ALA A 449 -18.40 -8.94 -0.35
N VAL A 450 -19.63 -9.34 -0.67
CA VAL A 450 -19.97 -10.68 -1.20
C VAL A 450 -20.27 -10.68 -2.71
N THR A 451 -20.36 -9.50 -3.32
CA THR A 451 -20.46 -9.25 -4.77
C THR A 451 -19.43 -8.20 -5.18
N ASP A 452 -19.10 -8.10 -6.47
CA ASP A 452 -18.19 -7.06 -6.98
C ASP A 452 -18.90 -5.72 -7.33
N CYS A 453 -19.98 -5.40 -6.61
CA CYS A 453 -20.73 -4.16 -6.77
C CYS A 453 -20.05 -2.95 -6.11
N GLY A 454 -20.01 -1.84 -6.85
CA GLY A 454 -19.61 -0.51 -6.39
C GLY A 454 -18.82 0.26 -7.45
N LEU A 455 -18.66 1.58 -7.26
CA LEU A 455 -18.01 2.43 -8.27
C LEU A 455 -16.54 2.03 -8.48
N TRP A 456 -16.27 1.58 -9.70
CA TRP A 456 -15.01 0.99 -10.16
C TRP A 456 -14.45 -0.07 -9.20
N VAL A 457 -15.34 -0.91 -8.64
CA VAL A 457 -15.01 -2.17 -7.92
C VAL A 457 -14.44 -3.27 -8.86
N ASN A 458 -13.92 -2.88 -10.02
CA ASN A 458 -13.01 -3.65 -10.87
C ASN A 458 -11.95 -2.78 -11.56
N GLY A 459 -11.84 -1.50 -11.22
CA GLY A 459 -11.03 -0.51 -11.91
C GLY A 459 -11.81 0.27 -12.98
N VAL A 460 -11.24 1.42 -13.36
CA VAL A 460 -11.84 2.36 -14.33
C VAL A 460 -12.15 1.65 -15.66
N GLY A 461 -13.39 1.79 -16.12
CA GLY A 461 -13.87 1.21 -17.38
C GLY A 461 -13.98 -0.32 -17.41
N GLN A 462 -13.74 -1.04 -16.31
CA GLN A 462 -13.73 -2.50 -16.32
C GLN A 462 -15.10 -3.17 -16.18
N GLY A 463 -16.14 -2.44 -15.74
CA GLY A 463 -17.49 -2.98 -15.52
C GLY A 463 -17.60 -3.85 -14.26
N ILE A 464 -18.72 -4.58 -14.11
CA ILE A 464 -19.08 -5.35 -12.91
C ILE A 464 -19.52 -6.76 -13.30
N ARG A 465 -19.02 -7.81 -12.62
CA ARG A 465 -19.43 -9.20 -12.90
C ARG A 465 -20.88 -9.42 -12.53
N TYR A 466 -21.32 -8.87 -11.39
CA TYR A 466 -22.70 -9.02 -10.88
C TYR A 466 -23.75 -8.53 -11.88
N GLU A 467 -23.45 -7.45 -12.61
CA GLU A 467 -24.33 -6.90 -13.65
C GLU A 467 -24.09 -7.51 -15.04
N GLY A 468 -23.06 -8.34 -15.20
CA GLY A 468 -22.64 -8.91 -16.49
C GLY A 468 -21.99 -7.90 -17.43
N THR A 469 -21.48 -6.78 -16.90
CA THR A 469 -20.81 -5.70 -17.66
C THR A 469 -19.28 -5.80 -17.64
N TYR A 470 -18.72 -6.76 -16.88
CA TYR A 470 -17.27 -6.97 -16.74
C TYR A 470 -16.57 -7.26 -18.08
N VAL A 471 -15.59 -6.43 -18.45
CA VAL A 471 -14.99 -6.43 -19.80
C VAL A 471 -13.86 -7.44 -19.96
N ALA A 472 -13.17 -7.80 -18.89
CA ALA A 472 -12.04 -8.73 -18.94
C ALA A 472 -12.46 -10.19 -19.11
N ASP A 473 -13.61 -10.57 -18.54
CA ASP A 473 -14.26 -11.86 -18.83
C ASP A 473 -15.75 -11.68 -19.16
N SER A 474 -16.05 -11.67 -20.45
CA SER A 474 -17.42 -11.70 -20.98
C SER A 474 -18.19 -13.01 -20.71
N SER A 475 -17.64 -14.00 -19.98
CA SER A 475 -18.39 -15.18 -19.56
C SER A 475 -19.46 -14.85 -18.52
N PHE A 476 -19.22 -13.86 -17.66
CA PHE A 476 -20.19 -13.38 -16.68
C PHE A 476 -21.47 -12.87 -17.34
N LYS A 477 -22.60 -13.10 -16.66
CA LYS A 477 -23.95 -12.71 -17.08
C LYS A 477 -24.60 -12.00 -15.91
N SER A 478 -25.51 -11.07 -16.20
CA SER A 478 -26.23 -10.33 -15.16
C SER A 478 -26.92 -11.28 -14.18
N VAL A 479 -26.61 -11.08 -12.90
CA VAL A 479 -27.19 -11.77 -11.74
C VAL A 479 -28.23 -10.87 -11.05
N GLY A 480 -28.05 -9.55 -11.14
CA GLY A 480 -28.99 -8.53 -10.70
C GLY A 480 -28.49 -7.11 -10.99
N SER A 481 -29.14 -6.11 -10.38
CA SER A 481 -28.65 -4.73 -10.33
C SER A 481 -27.82 -4.49 -9.07
N CYS A 482 -26.76 -3.68 -9.16
CA CYS A 482 -25.98 -3.28 -8.00
C CYS A 482 -26.68 -2.32 -7.04
N ASP A 483 -27.84 -1.72 -7.39
CA ASP A 483 -28.58 -0.78 -6.51
C ASP A 483 -28.75 -1.34 -5.08
N SER A 484 -29.14 -2.61 -4.96
CA SER A 484 -29.34 -3.30 -3.69
C SER A 484 -28.06 -3.51 -2.85
N TRP A 485 -26.89 -3.31 -3.44
CA TRP A 485 -25.56 -3.44 -2.83
C TRP A 485 -24.85 -2.09 -2.66
N THR A 486 -25.29 -1.02 -3.34
CA THR A 486 -24.65 0.31 -3.28
C THR A 486 -25.53 1.40 -2.69
N ASP A 487 -26.86 1.31 -2.75
CA ASP A 487 -27.76 2.33 -2.19
C ASP A 487 -27.98 2.13 -0.68
N TRP A 488 -26.90 2.29 0.08
CA TRP A 488 -26.86 2.13 1.53
C TRP A 488 -27.81 3.06 2.31
N GLN A 489 -28.27 4.15 1.68
CA GLN A 489 -29.26 5.07 2.23
C GLN A 489 -30.66 4.41 2.31
N ALA A 490 -30.92 3.38 1.51
CA ALA A 490 -32.15 2.59 1.52
C ALA A 490 -32.06 1.30 2.35
N TYR A 491 -30.91 1.01 3.00
CA TYR A 491 -30.74 -0.18 3.83
C TYR A 491 -31.66 -0.14 5.05
N ASP A 492 -32.58 -1.12 5.13
CA ASP A 492 -33.39 -1.38 6.30
C ASP A 492 -32.57 -2.02 7.43
N GLN A 493 -33.15 -2.13 8.63
CA GLN A 493 -32.44 -2.71 9.76
C GLN A 493 -32.06 -4.18 9.53
N SER A 494 -32.87 -4.98 8.81
CA SER A 494 -32.53 -6.40 8.57
C SER A 494 -31.32 -6.57 7.65
N THR A 495 -31.15 -5.67 6.66
CA THR A 495 -29.94 -5.60 5.83
C THR A 495 -28.72 -5.20 6.66
N LYS A 496 -28.86 -4.20 7.54
CA LYS A 496 -27.78 -3.73 8.43
C LYS A 496 -27.34 -4.80 9.44
N ASP A 497 -28.29 -5.48 10.07
CA ASP A 497 -28.04 -6.57 11.01
C ASP A 497 -27.33 -7.74 10.32
N ALA A 498 -27.73 -8.07 9.09
CA ALA A 498 -27.09 -9.14 8.31
C ALA A 498 -25.67 -8.78 7.84
N ILE A 499 -25.40 -7.53 7.46
CA ILE A 499 -24.04 -7.04 7.18
C ILE A 499 -23.20 -7.07 8.46
N LYS A 500 -23.72 -6.61 9.60
CA LYS A 500 -23.02 -6.68 10.89
C LYS A 500 -22.69 -8.13 11.28
N GLN A 501 -23.63 -9.06 11.10
CA GLN A 501 -23.39 -10.48 11.34
C GLN A 501 -22.29 -11.07 10.45
N PHE A 502 -22.22 -10.66 9.17
CA PHE A 502 -21.12 -11.04 8.27
C PHE A 502 -19.77 -10.45 8.73
N ALA A 503 -19.75 -9.18 9.17
CA ALA A 503 -18.55 -8.52 9.68
C ALA A 503 -18.03 -9.23 10.96
N LEU A 504 -18.91 -9.53 11.91
CA LEU A 504 -18.60 -10.27 13.14
C LEU A 504 -18.01 -11.66 12.83
N ALA A 505 -18.64 -12.42 11.92
CA ALA A 505 -18.15 -13.72 11.48
C ALA A 505 -16.78 -13.63 10.78
N SER A 506 -16.52 -12.54 10.06
CA SER A 506 -15.23 -12.29 9.41
C SER A 506 -14.14 -11.99 10.44
N MET A 507 -14.40 -11.09 11.38
CA MET A 507 -13.47 -10.71 12.44
C MET A 507 -13.06 -11.92 13.32
N ASP A 508 -14.02 -12.78 13.66
CA ASP A 508 -13.79 -14.00 14.48
C ASP A 508 -13.03 -15.09 13.70
N ALA A 509 -13.38 -15.30 12.43
CA ALA A 509 -12.69 -16.27 11.57
C ALA A 509 -11.23 -15.89 11.29
N LEU A 510 -10.94 -14.60 11.12
CA LEU A 510 -9.63 -14.07 10.75
C LEU A 510 -8.73 -13.79 11.97
N GLN A 511 -9.32 -13.48 13.13
CA GLN A 511 -8.69 -13.29 14.45
C GLN A 511 -7.70 -12.12 14.60
N ASN A 512 -6.75 -12.00 13.69
CA ASN A 512 -5.80 -10.90 13.54
C ASN A 512 -6.07 -10.27 12.17
N TRP A 513 -6.57 -9.04 12.12
CA TRP A 513 -7.15 -8.52 10.88
C TRP A 513 -7.00 -7.00 10.72
N PHE A 514 -6.94 -6.58 9.45
CA PHE A 514 -7.04 -5.20 9.02
C PHE A 514 -8.15 -5.10 7.97
N PHE A 515 -9.25 -4.42 8.31
CA PHE A 515 -10.36 -4.24 7.36
C PHE A 515 -9.92 -3.29 6.24
N TRP A 516 -10.20 -3.65 4.99
CA TRP A 516 -9.97 -2.81 3.81
C TRP A 516 -11.29 -2.09 3.46
N THR A 517 -11.45 -0.81 3.74
CA THR A 517 -10.52 0.18 4.33
C THR A 517 -11.18 0.97 5.46
N TRP A 518 -10.43 1.85 6.13
CA TRP A 518 -11.00 2.79 7.12
C TRP A 518 -12.16 3.59 6.55
N LYS A 519 -11.96 4.28 5.43
CA LYS A 519 -13.02 5.07 4.77
C LYS A 519 -12.83 5.22 3.27
N ILE A 520 -13.91 5.61 2.61
CA ILE A 520 -13.95 5.93 1.17
C ILE A 520 -14.52 7.33 1.01
N GLY A 521 -13.92 8.12 0.13
CA GLY A 521 -14.39 9.45 -0.23
C GLY A 521 -15.62 9.41 -1.14
N ASN A 522 -16.44 10.45 -1.06
CA ASN A 522 -17.64 10.58 -1.89
C ASN A 522 -17.28 10.77 -3.37
N SER A 523 -18.10 10.18 -4.26
CA SER A 523 -18.13 10.57 -5.67
C SER A 523 -18.51 12.04 -5.80
N THR A 524 -17.82 12.76 -6.68
CA THR A 524 -18.17 14.15 -7.08
C THR A 524 -19.41 14.21 -7.96
N ILE A 525 -19.81 13.08 -8.56
CA ILE A 525 -20.99 12.94 -9.42
C ILE A 525 -22.24 12.72 -8.56
N THR A 526 -22.18 11.83 -7.56
CA THR A 526 -23.37 11.45 -6.75
C THR A 526 -23.40 12.05 -5.35
N GLY A 527 -22.27 12.56 -4.85
CA GLY A 527 -22.14 13.14 -3.51
C GLY A 527 -22.08 12.12 -2.37
N LYS A 528 -22.06 10.81 -2.65
CA LYS A 528 -22.01 9.73 -1.64
C LYS A 528 -20.89 8.72 -1.89
N VAL A 529 -20.66 7.86 -0.90
CA VAL A 529 -19.84 6.65 -1.04
C VAL A 529 -20.60 5.63 -1.89
N GLU A 530 -20.03 5.24 -3.03
CA GLU A 530 -20.63 4.28 -3.98
C GLU A 530 -20.14 2.83 -3.78
N SER A 531 -19.32 2.58 -2.76
CA SER A 531 -18.75 1.26 -2.43
C SER A 531 -18.89 0.96 -0.93
N PRO A 532 -20.11 0.94 -0.36
CA PRO A 532 -20.35 0.97 1.09
C PRO A 532 -19.85 -0.26 1.86
N ALA A 533 -19.77 -1.43 1.21
CA ALA A 533 -19.25 -2.67 1.80
C ALA A 533 -17.75 -2.62 2.18
N TRP A 534 -17.07 -1.53 1.81
CA TRP A 534 -15.63 -1.33 1.86
C TRP A 534 -15.19 -0.15 2.75
N SER A 535 -16.12 0.48 3.47
CA SER A 535 -15.86 1.65 4.33
C SER A 535 -16.22 1.35 5.79
N TYR A 536 -15.21 1.15 6.65
CA TYR A 536 -15.41 0.85 8.07
C TYR A 536 -16.11 2.01 8.79
N GLN A 537 -15.67 3.24 8.56
CA GLN A 537 -16.22 4.48 9.12
C GLN A 537 -17.71 4.64 8.77
N LEU A 538 -18.08 4.52 7.50
CA LEU A 538 -19.48 4.58 7.08
C LEU A 538 -20.31 3.47 7.75
N GLY A 539 -19.74 2.27 7.90
CA GLY A 539 -20.41 1.16 8.57
C GLY A 539 -20.64 1.36 10.08
N LEU A 540 -19.75 2.09 10.76
CA LEU A 540 -19.98 2.56 12.13
C LEU A 540 -21.11 3.62 12.16
N GLU A 541 -20.99 4.67 11.33
CA GLU A 541 -21.93 5.79 11.27
C GLU A 541 -23.36 5.36 10.94
N GLN A 542 -23.51 4.38 10.05
CA GLN A 542 -24.80 3.91 9.57
C GLN A 542 -25.31 2.66 10.30
N GLY A 543 -24.53 2.07 11.21
CA GLY A 543 -24.96 1.00 12.11
C GLY A 543 -24.95 -0.42 11.53
N TRP A 544 -24.04 -0.73 10.60
CA TRP A 544 -23.83 -2.10 10.08
C TRP A 544 -22.45 -2.69 10.42
N MET A 545 -21.69 -2.03 11.30
CA MET A 545 -20.47 -2.56 11.93
C MET A 545 -20.64 -2.67 13.45
N PRO A 546 -19.91 -3.56 14.14
CA PRO A 546 -19.84 -3.52 15.60
C PRO A 546 -19.19 -2.22 16.09
N THR A 547 -19.72 -1.66 17.17
CA THR A 547 -19.13 -0.48 17.83
C THR A 547 -18.02 -0.90 18.79
N ASP A 548 -18.10 -2.11 19.35
CA ASP A 548 -17.01 -2.78 20.06
C ASP A 548 -16.59 -4.01 19.24
N PRO A 549 -15.40 -4.03 18.61
CA PRO A 549 -14.99 -5.15 17.75
C PRO A 549 -14.74 -6.46 18.53
N ARG A 550 -14.84 -6.46 19.87
CA ARG A 550 -14.90 -7.67 20.70
C ARG A 550 -16.24 -8.39 20.62
N GLU A 551 -17.30 -7.74 20.13
CA GLU A 551 -18.59 -8.39 19.83
C GLU A 551 -18.43 -9.61 18.90
N ALA A 552 -17.35 -9.66 18.11
CA ALA A 552 -17.05 -10.77 17.20
C ALA A 552 -16.70 -12.08 17.93
N GLU A 553 -16.11 -12.02 19.13
CA GLU A 553 -15.40 -13.16 19.72
C GLU A 553 -16.33 -14.35 20.02
N GLY A 554 -16.11 -15.46 19.30
CA GLY A 554 -16.94 -16.67 19.36
C GLY A 554 -18.14 -16.70 18.41
N THR A 555 -18.30 -15.73 17.50
CA THR A 555 -19.35 -15.73 16.45
C THR A 555 -19.33 -16.99 15.58
N CYS A 556 -18.14 -17.54 15.32
CA CYS A 556 -17.92 -18.78 14.59
C CYS A 556 -18.05 -20.05 15.47
N GLY A 557 -18.55 -19.92 16.71
CA GLY A 557 -18.83 -21.03 17.62
C GLY A 557 -17.59 -21.71 18.20
N ASN A 558 -16.40 -21.10 18.09
CA ASN A 558 -15.13 -21.62 18.61
C ASN A 558 -14.84 -23.09 18.26
N SER A 559 -15.10 -23.49 17.01
CA SER A 559 -15.01 -24.88 16.56
C SER A 559 -13.62 -25.52 16.73
N SER A 560 -12.54 -24.74 16.62
CA SER A 560 -11.18 -25.00 17.17
C SER A 560 -10.24 -23.81 16.89
N PRO A 561 -10.33 -22.68 17.63
CA PRO A 561 -9.38 -21.58 17.47
C PRO A 561 -7.96 -22.01 17.84
N TRP A 562 -6.97 -21.47 17.13
CA TRP A 562 -5.55 -21.69 17.46
C TRP A 562 -5.25 -21.17 18.87
N THR A 563 -4.46 -21.93 19.62
CA THR A 563 -4.16 -21.67 21.03
C THR A 563 -2.70 -21.21 21.18
N PRO A 564 -2.44 -20.07 21.86
CA PRO A 564 -1.08 -19.59 22.17
C PRO A 564 -0.23 -20.60 22.97
N PRO A 565 1.12 -20.48 22.95
CA PRO A 565 1.91 -19.37 22.41
C PRO A 565 2.41 -19.59 20.97
N LEU A 566 2.88 -18.50 20.34
CA LEU A 566 3.80 -18.59 19.19
C LEU A 566 5.17 -19.12 19.65
N ALA A 567 5.97 -19.63 18.71
CA ALA A 567 7.34 -20.07 18.99
C ALA A 567 8.28 -18.92 19.40
N ASP A 568 9.32 -19.20 20.17
CA ASP A 568 10.22 -18.17 20.73
C ASP A 568 10.90 -17.28 19.67
N ASN A 569 11.23 -17.83 18.50
CA ASN A 569 11.78 -17.08 17.37
C ASN A 569 10.73 -16.16 16.71
N GLN A 570 9.44 -16.53 16.74
CA GLN A 570 8.36 -15.68 16.24
C GLN A 570 8.13 -14.48 17.16
N LEU A 571 8.30 -14.66 18.47
CA LEU A 571 8.20 -13.60 19.48
C LEU A 571 9.50 -12.77 19.62
N GLY A 572 10.63 -13.28 19.12
CA GLY A 572 11.96 -12.71 19.34
C GLY A 572 12.51 -12.92 20.76
N THR A 573 11.93 -13.82 21.54
CA THR A 573 12.49 -14.25 22.83
C THR A 573 13.77 -15.06 22.64
N ASP A 574 13.87 -15.82 21.54
CA ASP A 574 15.13 -16.40 21.07
C ASP A 574 16.01 -15.34 20.40
N LYS A 575 16.97 -14.80 21.15
CA LYS A 575 17.99 -13.85 20.66
C LYS A 575 19.10 -14.50 19.82
N SER A 576 19.04 -15.80 19.60
CA SER A 576 19.89 -16.58 18.68
C SER A 576 19.15 -17.09 17.44
N ALA A 577 17.88 -16.68 17.26
CA ALA A 577 17.05 -17.03 16.11
C ALA A 577 17.79 -16.77 14.78
N SER A 578 17.93 -17.83 13.99
CA SER A 578 18.74 -17.84 12.77
C SER A 578 18.21 -18.88 11.77
N ILE A 579 18.26 -18.52 10.48
CA ILE A 579 17.90 -19.43 9.39
C ILE A 579 19.11 -20.31 9.09
N ALA A 580 18.93 -21.63 9.07
CA ALA A 580 20.00 -22.57 8.77
C ALA A 580 20.51 -22.39 7.33
N ALA A 581 21.82 -22.40 7.12
CA ALA A 581 22.43 -22.13 5.80
C ALA A 581 21.96 -23.08 4.66
N SER A 582 21.49 -24.29 4.99
CA SER A 582 20.86 -25.22 4.04
C SER A 582 19.47 -24.75 3.56
N VAL A 583 18.73 -24.03 4.39
CA VAL A 583 17.48 -23.36 4.00
C VAL A 583 17.82 -22.19 3.08
N SER A 584 18.73 -21.30 3.47
CA SER A 584 19.12 -20.16 2.61
C SER A 584 19.69 -20.60 1.27
N ALA A 585 20.43 -21.71 1.22
CA ALA A 585 20.93 -22.29 -0.02
C ALA A 585 19.83 -22.84 -0.96
N SER A 586 18.61 -23.07 -0.46
CA SER A 586 17.45 -23.49 -1.26
C SER A 586 16.77 -22.33 -1.99
N TYR A 587 17.02 -21.08 -1.54
CA TYR A 587 16.42 -19.86 -2.08
C TYR A 587 17.51 -18.89 -2.61
N PRO A 588 18.26 -19.27 -3.66
CA PRO A 588 19.46 -18.54 -4.09
C PRO A 588 19.13 -17.15 -4.66
N TRP A 589 19.85 -16.14 -4.17
CA TRP A 589 19.81 -14.78 -4.72
C TRP A 589 21.02 -14.47 -5.63
N PRO A 590 20.83 -13.88 -6.84
CA PRO A 590 19.54 -13.73 -7.52
C PRO A 590 18.97 -15.09 -8.00
N PRO A 591 17.65 -15.21 -8.22
CA PRO A 591 17.01 -16.46 -8.61
C PRO A 591 17.62 -17.02 -9.90
N SER A 592 17.81 -18.35 -9.96
CA SER A 592 18.56 -19.03 -11.04
C SER A 592 18.04 -18.76 -12.46
N THR A 593 16.76 -18.40 -12.60
CA THR A 593 16.18 -17.80 -13.80
C THR A 593 15.11 -16.76 -13.41
N ILE A 594 14.97 -15.73 -14.23
CA ILE A 594 13.90 -14.72 -14.16
C ILE A 594 12.93 -14.95 -15.33
N ILE A 595 11.63 -14.98 -15.06
CA ILE A 595 10.62 -15.26 -16.10
C ILE A 595 10.61 -14.09 -17.11
N GLY A 596 10.69 -14.41 -18.41
CA GLY A 596 10.85 -13.40 -19.48
C GLY A 596 12.25 -12.76 -19.59
N GLY A 597 13.13 -12.89 -18.59
CA GLY A 597 14.50 -12.40 -18.65
C GLY A 597 15.55 -13.49 -18.95
N GLY A 598 15.30 -14.72 -18.50
CA GLY A 598 16.26 -15.82 -18.57
C GLY A 598 17.28 -15.78 -17.43
N VAL A 599 18.56 -16.00 -17.73
CA VAL A 599 19.61 -16.14 -16.71
C VAL A 599 20.06 -14.75 -16.19
N PRO A 600 20.10 -14.51 -14.86
CA PRO A 600 20.48 -13.22 -14.25
C PRO A 600 21.76 -12.59 -14.82
N SER A 601 22.79 -13.38 -15.09
CA SER A 601 24.09 -12.91 -15.62
C SER A 601 24.03 -12.40 -17.07
N LYS A 602 22.85 -12.35 -17.68
CA LYS A 602 22.58 -11.75 -19.00
C LYS A 602 21.61 -10.56 -18.93
N LEU A 603 21.24 -10.13 -17.73
CA LEU A 603 20.32 -9.02 -17.49
C LEU A 603 21.06 -7.76 -17.00
N PRO A 604 20.49 -6.56 -17.21
CA PRO A 604 20.90 -5.35 -16.52
C PRO A 604 20.96 -5.53 -15.00
N THR A 605 22.03 -5.02 -14.41
CA THR A 605 22.24 -4.93 -12.96
C THR A 605 22.80 -3.56 -12.64
N TYR A 606 22.29 -2.96 -11.58
CA TYR A 606 22.84 -1.73 -11.04
C TYR A 606 24.20 -1.94 -10.35
N THR A 607 24.81 -0.84 -9.91
CA THR A 607 26.11 -0.79 -9.22
C THR A 607 25.96 -0.18 -7.82
N PRO A 608 26.58 -0.76 -6.77
CA PRO A 608 26.46 -0.30 -5.37
C PRO A 608 27.34 0.93 -5.10
N THR A 609 27.05 2.02 -5.81
CA THR A 609 27.85 3.27 -5.81
C THR A 609 26.98 4.52 -5.61
N GLY A 610 25.68 4.36 -5.35
CA GLY A 610 24.83 5.45 -4.88
C GLY A 610 25.18 5.86 -3.46
N ALA A 611 24.92 7.12 -3.11
CA ALA A 611 25.02 7.59 -1.74
C ALA A 611 23.99 6.88 -0.85
N ILE A 612 24.30 6.72 0.44
CA ILE A 612 23.28 6.42 1.45
C ILE A 612 22.32 7.62 1.47
N PRO A 613 20.99 7.41 1.41
CA PRO A 613 20.04 8.50 1.31
C PRO A 613 19.78 9.12 2.69
N THR A 614 19.23 10.32 2.68
CA THR A 614 18.70 10.97 3.87
C THR A 614 17.21 11.22 3.63
N LEU A 615 16.37 10.27 4.06
CA LEU A 615 14.93 10.52 4.13
C LEU A 615 14.67 11.67 5.10
N SER A 616 13.61 12.45 4.85
CA SER A 616 13.25 13.54 5.76
C SER A 616 12.86 12.98 7.13
N ALA A 617 13.29 13.68 8.18
CA ALA A 617 12.91 13.41 9.56
C ALA A 617 11.61 14.16 9.92
N PRO A 618 10.85 13.72 10.95
CA PRO A 618 9.59 14.37 11.31
C PRO A 618 9.79 15.82 11.78
N THR A 619 8.97 16.74 11.27
CA THR A 619 8.85 18.09 11.83
C THR A 619 7.84 18.09 12.97
N PHE A 620 8.18 18.74 14.09
CA PHE A 620 7.31 18.91 15.24
C PHE A 620 6.90 20.37 15.39
N THR A 621 5.59 20.62 15.34
CA THR A 621 4.99 21.95 15.21
C THR A 621 3.69 22.00 16.01
N GLN A 622 3.44 23.14 16.66
CA GLN A 622 2.23 23.35 17.46
C GLN A 622 1.90 24.85 17.53
N SER A 623 0.77 25.23 16.94
CA SER A 623 0.29 26.62 16.93
C SER A 623 0.17 27.18 18.35
N GLY A 624 0.68 28.40 18.56
CA GLY A 624 0.69 29.07 19.86
C GLY A 624 1.72 28.55 20.88
N VAL A 625 2.50 27.51 20.57
CA VAL A 625 3.50 26.90 21.47
C VAL A 625 4.89 26.96 20.84
N LYS A 626 5.89 27.35 21.63
CA LYS A 626 7.30 27.30 21.22
C LYS A 626 7.99 26.14 21.93
N ALA A 627 8.59 25.22 21.17
CA ALA A 627 9.43 24.16 21.73
C ALA A 627 10.60 24.74 22.54
N THR A 628 10.90 24.08 23.67
CA THR A 628 11.98 24.44 24.61
C THR A 628 13.15 23.45 24.55
N THR A 629 12.90 22.25 24.02
CA THR A 629 13.90 21.23 23.68
C THR A 629 14.00 21.09 22.16
N THR A 630 15.10 20.50 21.69
CA THR A 630 15.18 19.91 20.35
C THR A 630 15.26 18.40 20.56
N PRO A 631 14.27 17.60 20.11
CA PRO A 631 14.32 16.15 20.25
C PRO A 631 15.40 15.56 19.33
N ASN A 632 15.98 14.41 19.70
CA ASN A 632 16.68 13.58 18.73
C ASN A 632 15.66 13.02 17.75
N LEU A 633 15.96 12.99 16.45
CA LEU A 633 15.05 12.49 15.41
C LEU A 633 15.49 11.12 14.85
N GLY A 634 16.53 10.52 15.45
CA GLY A 634 17.43 9.61 14.73
C GLY A 634 18.29 10.36 13.69
N ASP A 635 19.16 9.63 13.00
CA ASP A 635 19.86 10.09 11.79
C ASP A 635 19.27 9.49 10.49
N GLY A 636 18.31 8.58 10.64
CA GLY A 636 17.67 7.84 9.57
C GLY A 636 18.29 6.46 9.30
N TRP A 637 19.29 6.02 10.07
CA TRP A 637 20.10 4.86 9.72
C TRP A 637 20.60 4.02 10.93
N GLU A 638 19.70 3.21 11.51
CA GLU A 638 19.96 2.39 12.72
C GLU A 638 21.28 1.60 12.68
N ASN A 639 21.57 0.85 11.60
CA ASN A 639 22.83 0.14 11.50
C ASN A 639 23.98 1.09 11.08
N ALA A 640 24.52 1.80 12.06
CA ALA A 640 25.70 2.65 11.91
C ALA A 640 26.94 1.92 11.31
N SER A 641 27.00 0.59 11.30
CA SER A 641 28.06 -0.19 10.63
C SER A 641 27.80 -0.42 9.14
N ASP A 642 26.57 -0.30 8.65
CA ASP A 642 26.30 -0.47 7.22
C ASP A 642 26.75 0.75 6.42
N LYS A 643 27.62 0.53 5.44
CA LYS A 643 28.21 1.56 4.57
C LYS A 643 28.21 1.16 3.10
N ALA A 644 27.37 0.18 2.72
CA ALA A 644 27.18 -0.19 1.32
C ALA A 644 26.42 0.91 0.54
N GLY A 645 26.94 1.31 -0.61
CA GLY A 645 26.26 2.28 -1.50
C GLY A 645 25.04 1.68 -2.18
N LEU A 646 24.03 2.51 -2.49
CA LEU A 646 22.81 2.06 -3.17
C LEU A 646 23.07 1.60 -4.62
N MET A 647 22.17 0.76 -5.11
CA MET A 647 22.11 0.20 -6.45
C MET A 647 21.55 1.22 -7.46
N VAL A 648 22.47 1.96 -8.07
CA VAL A 648 22.20 3.01 -9.07
C VAL A 648 22.62 2.61 -10.48
N ASN A 649 22.13 3.35 -11.48
CA ASN A 649 22.53 3.18 -12.87
C ASN A 649 24.06 3.31 -13.03
N ILE A 650 24.67 2.35 -13.73
CA ILE A 650 26.05 2.50 -14.23
C ILE A 650 26.06 3.69 -15.22
N ALA A 651 26.77 4.77 -14.89
CA ALA A 651 26.66 6.05 -15.61
C ALA A 651 27.07 6.02 -17.10
N THR A 652 27.81 5.00 -17.54
CA THR A 652 28.21 4.79 -18.93
C THR A 652 27.28 3.86 -19.72
N CYS A 653 26.15 3.45 -19.13
CA CYS A 653 25.26 2.43 -19.68
C CYS A 653 23.86 2.94 -19.99
N SER A 654 23.34 2.60 -21.17
CA SER A 654 21.95 2.87 -21.57
C SER A 654 21.04 1.71 -21.14
N TYR A 655 20.33 1.90 -20.03
CA TYR A 655 19.32 0.95 -19.54
C TYR A 655 18.06 0.99 -20.42
N LEU A 656 17.26 -0.09 -20.36
CA LEU A 656 15.89 -0.07 -20.86
C LEU A 656 14.99 0.71 -19.89
N ASP A 657 13.81 1.10 -20.36
CA ASP A 657 12.73 1.55 -19.48
C ASP A 657 12.46 0.47 -18.40
N PRO A 658 12.47 0.80 -17.09
CA PRO A 658 12.11 -0.13 -16.02
C PRO A 658 10.75 -0.83 -16.20
N TRP A 659 9.86 -0.25 -17.01
CA TRP A 659 8.49 -0.68 -17.26
C TRP A 659 8.29 -1.31 -18.66
N ILE A 660 9.37 -1.63 -19.38
CA ILE A 660 9.39 -2.03 -20.82
C ILE A 660 8.59 -3.30 -21.17
N GLY A 661 8.28 -4.15 -20.20
CA GLY A 661 7.61 -5.44 -20.40
C GLY A 661 8.55 -6.59 -20.80
N THR A 662 8.00 -7.80 -20.83
CA THR A 662 8.77 -9.06 -20.83
C THR A 662 9.30 -9.53 -22.18
N THR A 663 9.09 -8.78 -23.26
CA THR A 663 9.34 -9.24 -24.65
C THR A 663 10.52 -8.56 -25.35
N VAL A 664 11.19 -7.62 -24.67
CA VAL A 664 12.34 -6.88 -25.20
C VAL A 664 13.65 -7.54 -24.76
N ASN A 665 14.61 -7.66 -25.69
CA ASN A 665 15.93 -8.21 -25.39
C ASN A 665 16.71 -7.27 -24.45
N PRO A 666 17.55 -7.81 -23.54
CA PRO A 666 18.53 -7.02 -22.80
C PRO A 666 19.39 -6.10 -23.69
N PRO A 667 19.84 -4.94 -23.17
CA PRO A 667 20.64 -3.99 -23.93
C PRO A 667 22.00 -4.59 -24.33
N SER A 668 22.55 -4.11 -25.44
CA SER A 668 23.85 -4.51 -25.98
C SER A 668 24.67 -3.25 -26.32
N PRO A 669 25.81 -2.98 -25.65
CA PRO A 669 26.44 -3.78 -24.60
C PRO A 669 25.58 -3.90 -23.32
N LEU A 670 25.77 -5.00 -22.59
CA LEU A 670 24.99 -5.30 -21.39
C LEU A 670 25.39 -4.39 -20.23
N CYS A 671 24.40 -3.81 -19.56
CA CYS A 671 24.56 -2.99 -18.37
C CYS A 671 24.80 -3.86 -17.11
N SER A 672 25.92 -4.57 -17.06
CA SER A 672 26.29 -5.47 -15.95
C SER A 672 27.43 -4.90 -15.10
N SER A 673 27.31 -4.93 -13.78
CA SER A 673 28.40 -4.51 -12.88
C SER A 673 29.53 -5.56 -12.87
N SER A 674 30.77 -5.09 -12.98
CA SER A 674 31.95 -5.97 -13.04
C SER A 674 32.34 -6.57 -11.68
N SER A 675 31.76 -6.05 -10.60
CA SER A 675 31.94 -6.49 -9.23
C SER A 675 31.27 -7.84 -8.98
N LYS A 676 31.94 -8.94 -9.37
CA LYS A 676 31.62 -10.32 -8.91
C LYS A 676 31.90 -10.54 -7.41
N ARG A 677 31.63 -9.55 -6.56
CA ARG A 677 31.43 -9.81 -5.14
C ARG A 677 30.01 -10.31 -4.98
N ARG A 678 29.87 -11.46 -4.32
CA ARG A 678 28.76 -11.72 -3.42
C ARG A 678 28.54 -10.43 -2.61
N GLU A 679 27.32 -9.92 -2.55
CA GLU A 679 26.90 -9.39 -1.27
C GLU A 679 27.03 -10.56 -0.27
N PRO A 680 27.62 -10.34 0.92
CA PRO A 680 27.90 -11.43 1.83
C PRO A 680 26.60 -11.92 2.48
N ALA A 681 25.86 -12.75 1.76
CA ALA A 681 25.00 -13.78 2.35
C ALA A 681 25.80 -14.42 3.49
N LEU A 682 25.29 -14.26 4.70
CA LEU A 682 26.08 -14.12 5.93
C LEU A 682 27.28 -15.07 5.98
N GLU A 683 28.49 -14.53 5.84
CA GLU A 683 29.69 -15.20 6.36
C GLU A 683 29.63 -15.16 7.89
N TYR A 684 28.79 -16.05 8.44
CA TYR A 684 28.77 -16.41 9.83
C TYR A 684 30.20 -16.75 10.22
N ARG A 685 30.81 -15.86 11.02
CA ARG A 685 32.02 -16.22 11.75
C ARG A 685 31.64 -17.42 12.61
N GLU A 686 32.36 -18.53 12.43
CA GLU A 686 32.27 -19.64 13.38
C GLU A 686 32.46 -19.08 14.80
N PRO A 687 31.66 -19.54 15.79
CA PRO A 687 31.76 -19.02 17.14
C PRO A 687 33.19 -19.22 17.62
N MET A 688 33.89 -18.11 17.94
CA MET A 688 35.24 -18.18 18.48
C MET A 688 35.19 -18.91 19.82
N ILE A 689 35.52 -20.21 19.80
CA ILE A 689 35.71 -21.01 21.01
C ILE A 689 36.87 -20.38 21.77
N THR A 690 36.53 -19.52 22.73
CA THR A 690 37.50 -18.91 23.62
C THR A 690 38.02 -20.02 24.51
N ALA A 691 39.27 -20.43 24.31
CA ALA A 691 39.86 -21.51 25.08
C ALA A 691 39.75 -21.19 26.58
N MET A 692 39.29 -22.15 27.37
CA MET A 692 39.15 -21.96 28.81
C MET A 692 40.51 -21.57 29.43
N PRO A 693 40.53 -20.65 30.43
CA PRO A 693 41.75 -20.34 31.15
C PRO A 693 42.35 -21.61 31.76
N VAL A 694 43.62 -21.89 31.46
CA VAL A 694 44.39 -22.87 32.22
C VAL A 694 44.71 -22.24 33.58
N LEU A 695 44.47 -23.01 34.65
CA LEU A 695 44.71 -22.64 36.04
C LEU A 695 46.20 -22.51 36.38
#